data_AF-A0A9P8ABZ7-F1
#
_entry.id   AF-A0A9P8ABZ7-F1
#
_cell.length_a   1.000
_cell.length_b   1.000
_cell.length_c   1.000
_cell.angle_alpha   90.00
_cell.angle_beta   90.00
_cell.angle_gamma   90.00
#
_symmetry.space_group_name_H-M   'P 1'
#
loop_
_entity.id
_entity.type
_entity.pdbx_description
1 polymer ?
#
loop_
_entity_poly.entity_id
_entity_poly.type
_entity_poly.pdbx_seq_one_letter_code
_entity_poly.pdbx_strand_id
1 'polypeptide(L)'
;MAKFNPFKASQDTKTAHSNASTVQDKEKGYHKRPSSSRRSSYESATQGNGVVLAKNERYDATHDHGHHSRPASVNATFEDGIVMESGFRGYLVVFGGFLIIMAAIGYVSIYGIFQAQYNDIYGARGQSQSSISFVGSLAVGFQFGFTIIAGPVMNRFGHKVILWSGTIIGSLGLLLASWCTQMWQLYLTQGVMFGIGASLLNLAATAIPPLWYDKHRGLAMGICFCGAGIGGLAFGFIIPALINGVGIYWTLRIYAIFHFVCTAFASIVMRAPRQLSGPPIAARKDVINLAILKDPGFMLWFVAAALFGFAYVVPFTYIPSFAKDIVGLDPNVQGGQLLSIMSAANAIGRVLIGIAGDKVGAIRIAAVTYMLAGASCFIWMFATTHGALIGFSVMYGFFSGSFFTLVASITANIVGLSHLGSGLTVIFLTNTPGNLFTLPIAGKIFESTQDYKAMIGYTASMYLAGGMILFFLMFYNHYTKRVDAVPGRRTFDFSTHIPYSPMNILVYSGEGISRTSLIHTVNSLRSLVGQHYDVMKIDDKGLLTEPWEESTSLLVFPGGRDLPFVRDLSGPANDKIKSYVHSGGRFFGICAGAYYASDRITFEPGTPLEVQGSRELGFFQGLCRGAVYPGFVYESESGARAVELCLNKDIFAQDQLGFEETTVYFNGGGYFVDAERYPGTQVLAWYKHSPSQIEAGSAIKAAMVACQYGQGLALLTGVHPEYDATHLDARNPDYGPEPNIVTRLLEKENERRTFLRSVLTKMGLKMSQPEPAVAVSPSVILPPGAIQGIPAVTPLFLASLQPSLTNTLTSTLMRQANADHDIQEVNDTFHLVASPQHPIPVHTPTVNETEEGEGEEKVTKNIVICQAGPPSPAQTPEFDMGAFFQHLQHVRQLVHDPFSSFRFGNSLMYGQVVTSTQTMLDKNFGLCQQLPDGFVCNATIQVSGRGRGRNSWISPPGCLQFSMVLRHPVQATHASAVFVQYLVALAVVESVCSLPGYEDLPLRLKWPNDIYAEAPLDHPSQAEVARASNGQPAGPKMIKIGGVLVNSNFSGSEFLLVIGCGVNATNPNPTTSINHLIRYHNNTTGRNLDVFSQETLLAHILVKLEEFHKRFLGGNGRGFAQFEEMYYKRWLHSDAMVTLTTMTPHKRVRIQGVTLDYGLLKTVAVDEQGRDIVGEEYRLQPDGNSFDMLKGLISLKA
;
A
#
# COMPACT_ATOMS: atom_id res chain seq x y z
N MET A 1 -7.77 -51.26 13.55
CA MET A 1 -7.60 -51.91 14.88
C MET A 1 -7.27 -50.78 15.86
N ALA A 2 -8.09 -50.37 16.83
CA ALA A 2 -8.99 -51.15 17.71
C ALA A 2 -8.17 -52.18 18.51
N LYS A 3 -8.27 -52.28 19.83
CA LYS A 3 -9.51 -52.46 20.60
C LYS A 3 -9.29 -52.07 22.08
N PHE A 4 -10.21 -51.35 22.71
CA PHE A 4 -11.26 -51.87 23.63
C PHE A 4 -10.74 -52.42 24.98
N ASN A 5 -11.40 -52.06 26.08
CA ASN A 5 -12.50 -52.91 26.54
C ASN A 5 -13.54 -52.18 27.42
N PRO A 6 -14.84 -52.54 27.32
CA PRO A 6 -15.90 -52.04 28.20
C PRO A 6 -16.24 -53.07 29.30
N PHE A 7 -17.15 -52.76 30.23
CA PHE A 7 -18.48 -53.41 30.34
C PHE A 7 -19.34 -52.85 31.49
N LYS A 8 -20.65 -52.67 31.19
CA LYS A 8 -21.89 -52.82 31.99
C LYS A 8 -21.87 -52.60 33.53
N ALA A 9 -22.73 -51.74 34.10
CA ALA A 9 -24.19 -51.89 34.31
C ALA A 9 -24.53 -53.00 35.33
N SER A 10 -25.51 -52.88 36.25
CA SER A 10 -26.66 -51.94 36.38
C SER A 10 -27.27 -51.99 37.80
N GLN A 11 -28.05 -50.95 38.16
CA GLN A 11 -29.16 -50.95 39.16
C GLN A 11 -28.79 -51.22 40.64
N ASP A 12 -29.01 -50.25 41.54
CA ASP A 12 -30.24 -50.05 42.34
C ASP A 12 -30.52 -51.21 43.33
N THR A 13 -30.68 -51.03 44.66
CA THR A 13 -31.20 -49.85 45.37
C THR A 13 -30.77 -49.81 46.86
N LYS A 14 -30.88 -48.62 47.48
CA LYS A 14 -31.03 -48.24 48.92
C LYS A 14 -31.43 -49.38 49.91
N THR A 15 -31.06 -49.41 51.21
CA THR A 15 -30.54 -48.38 52.14
C THR A 15 -29.93 -48.97 53.44
N ALA A 16 -28.92 -48.27 54.01
CA ALA A 16 -28.54 -48.11 55.43
C ALA A 16 -28.71 -49.23 56.51
N HIS A 17 -27.63 -49.60 57.22
CA HIS A 17 -27.28 -49.00 58.54
C HIS A 17 -25.95 -49.49 59.20
N SER A 18 -25.26 -48.53 59.86
CA SER A 18 -24.40 -48.61 61.08
C SER A 18 -23.20 -49.58 61.28
N ASN A 19 -22.02 -48.96 61.40
CA ASN A 19 -21.00 -49.06 62.48
C ASN A 19 -20.36 -50.40 62.92
N ALA A 20 -19.03 -50.55 62.79
CA ALA A 20 -18.02 -50.19 63.82
C ALA A 20 -16.66 -50.96 63.74
N SER A 21 -15.54 -50.24 63.96
CA SER A 21 -14.25 -50.71 64.56
C SER A 21 -13.37 -51.75 63.79
N THR A 22 -12.01 -51.76 63.81
CA THR A 22 -10.94 -50.87 64.36
C THR A 22 -9.54 -51.29 63.85
N VAL A 23 -8.57 -50.33 63.72
CA VAL A 23 -7.10 -50.46 64.02
C VAL A 23 -6.26 -51.38 63.07
N GLN A 24 -4.97 -51.18 62.69
CA GLN A 24 -3.79 -50.41 63.18
C GLN A 24 -2.94 -49.83 61.98
N ASP A 25 -1.61 -49.70 62.05
CA ASP A 25 -0.86 -48.43 62.20
C ASP A 25 0.55 -48.47 61.51
N LYS A 26 1.27 -47.32 61.45
CA LYS A 26 2.74 -47.11 61.17
C LYS A 26 3.30 -47.25 59.74
N GLU A 27 4.43 -46.62 59.35
CA GLU A 27 5.02 -45.27 59.60
C GLU A 27 6.32 -45.10 58.73
N LYS A 28 6.70 -43.85 58.34
CA LYS A 28 8.04 -43.40 57.84
C LYS A 28 8.59 -43.98 56.49
N GLY A 29 9.38 -43.28 55.67
CA GLY A 29 9.79 -41.86 55.63
C GLY A 29 10.84 -41.49 54.53
N TYR A 30 10.78 -40.24 54.04
CA TYR A 30 11.82 -39.33 53.47
C TYR A 30 12.85 -39.67 52.32
N HIS A 31 13.03 -38.65 51.45
CA HIS A 31 14.24 -38.24 50.66
C HIS A 31 14.74 -39.14 49.50
N LYS A 32 14.87 -38.72 48.22
CA LYS A 32 15.74 -37.64 47.65
C LYS A 32 15.54 -37.45 46.12
N ARG A 33 15.86 -36.25 45.59
CA ARG A 33 16.24 -35.95 44.17
C ARG A 33 17.77 -36.20 44.00
N PRO A 34 18.43 -36.27 42.80
CA PRO A 34 18.25 -35.34 41.65
C PRO A 34 18.57 -35.87 40.20
N SER A 35 18.53 -34.95 39.21
CA SER A 35 19.27 -34.94 37.90
C SER A 35 19.01 -36.07 36.88
N SER A 36 19.18 -35.92 35.55
CA SER A 36 19.44 -34.78 34.64
C SER A 36 19.25 -35.24 33.18
N SER A 37 19.44 -34.34 32.19
CA SER A 37 19.78 -34.61 30.76
C SER A 37 18.81 -35.46 29.91
N ARG A 38 18.11 -34.91 28.91
CA ARG A 38 18.52 -34.43 27.56
C ARG A 38 18.47 -35.51 26.45
N ARG A 39 17.66 -35.18 25.43
CA ARG A 39 17.82 -35.43 23.97
C ARG A 39 17.60 -36.84 23.37
N SER A 40 16.80 -36.79 22.30
CA SER A 40 17.09 -37.33 20.95
C SER A 40 16.74 -38.78 20.59
N SER A 41 15.69 -38.91 19.77
CA SER A 41 15.70 -39.67 18.51
C SER A 41 14.53 -39.15 17.65
N TYR A 42 14.72 -38.64 16.43
CA TYR A 42 15.11 -39.29 15.17
C TYR A 42 14.07 -40.27 14.61
N GLU A 43 13.51 -39.90 13.44
CA GLU A 43 13.21 -40.74 12.25
C GLU A 43 12.39 -42.05 12.38
N SER A 44 11.58 -42.49 11.41
CA SER A 44 11.12 -41.96 10.11
C SER A 44 9.93 -42.83 9.61
N ALA A 45 9.48 -42.61 8.35
CA ALA A 45 8.72 -43.56 7.51
C ALA A 45 7.24 -43.84 7.85
N THR A 46 6.32 -44.16 6.92
CA THR A 46 6.13 -43.91 5.46
C THR A 46 4.68 -44.37 5.09
N GLN A 47 4.19 -44.02 3.89
CA GLN A 47 2.98 -44.56 3.22
C GLN A 47 1.61 -44.23 3.90
N GLY A 48 0.48 -44.15 3.19
CA GLY A 48 0.22 -44.22 1.74
C GLY A 48 -1.26 -44.52 1.45
N ASN A 49 -1.81 -44.02 0.34
CA ASN A 49 -3.22 -44.16 -0.14
C ASN A 49 -4.29 -43.50 0.77
N GLY A 50 -5.43 -43.00 0.29
CA GLY A 50 -6.02 -42.99 -1.05
C GLY A 50 -7.54 -43.27 -0.98
N VAL A 51 -8.30 -42.86 -2.02
CA VAL A 51 -9.74 -43.15 -2.26
C VAL A 51 -10.79 -42.19 -1.62
N VAL A 52 -11.22 -41.23 -2.45
CA VAL A 52 -12.61 -41.00 -2.93
C VAL A 52 -13.79 -41.35 -2.01
N LEU A 53 -14.72 -40.38 -1.82
CA LEU A 53 -16.15 -40.56 -2.14
C LEU A 53 -16.93 -39.23 -2.08
N ALA A 54 -17.73 -38.97 -3.11
CA ALA A 54 -18.67 -37.84 -3.18
C ALA A 54 -20.05 -38.21 -2.62
N LYS A 55 -20.83 -37.20 -2.20
CA LYS A 55 -22.27 -37.12 -2.53
C LYS A 55 -22.88 -35.75 -2.23
N ASN A 56 -23.72 -35.29 -3.16
CA ASN A 56 -24.67 -34.20 -2.97
C ASN A 56 -25.81 -34.63 -2.05
N GLU A 57 -26.43 -33.68 -1.36
CA GLU A 57 -27.89 -33.70 -1.15
C GLU A 57 -28.43 -32.26 -1.08
N ARG A 58 -29.58 -32.03 -1.74
CA ARG A 58 -30.32 -30.76 -1.73
C ARG A 58 -31.32 -30.78 -0.59
N TYR A 59 -31.72 -29.61 -0.09
CA TYR A 59 -33.06 -29.43 0.50
C TYR A 59 -33.63 -28.06 0.17
N ASP A 60 -34.92 -28.04 -0.18
CA ASP A 60 -35.69 -26.87 -0.61
C ASP A 60 -36.24 -26.04 0.55
N ALA A 61 -36.73 -24.84 0.22
CA ALA A 61 -37.18 -23.80 1.15
C ALA A 61 -38.57 -24.02 1.76
N THR A 62 -38.87 -23.38 2.89
CA THR A 62 -40.03 -22.46 3.10
C THR A 62 -40.00 -21.75 4.47
N HIS A 63 -40.85 -20.73 4.65
CA HIS A 63 -40.91 -19.74 5.74
C HIS A 63 -41.12 -20.30 7.18
N ASP A 64 -40.67 -19.56 8.21
CA ASP A 64 -41.57 -18.73 9.07
C ASP A 64 -40.79 -17.71 9.97
N HIS A 65 -41.53 -16.92 10.75
CA HIS A 65 -41.16 -15.68 11.45
C HIS A 65 -40.13 -15.77 12.60
N GLY A 66 -39.54 -14.61 12.90
CA GLY A 66 -38.37 -14.47 13.76
C GLY A 66 -38.57 -14.57 15.27
N HIS A 67 -37.44 -14.80 15.95
CA HIS A 67 -37.19 -14.24 17.29
C HIS A 67 -35.69 -14.05 17.53
N HIS A 68 -35.34 -13.12 18.42
CA HIS A 68 -33.97 -12.85 18.84
C HIS A 68 -33.29 -14.07 19.50
N SER A 69 -32.06 -14.39 19.07
CA SER A 69 -31.11 -15.15 19.87
C SER A 69 -29.68 -14.64 19.64
N ARG A 70 -28.94 -14.41 20.74
CA ARG A 70 -27.52 -14.05 20.72
C ARG A 70 -26.67 -15.28 20.38
N PRO A 71 -25.59 -15.18 19.59
CA PRO A 71 -24.62 -16.24 19.50
C PRO A 71 -23.84 -16.36 20.82
N ALA A 72 -23.57 -17.60 21.22
CA ALA A 72 -22.88 -17.92 22.47
C ALA A 72 -21.35 -17.71 22.36
N SER A 73 -20.72 -17.48 23.51
CA SER A 73 -19.27 -17.29 23.64
C SER A 73 -18.47 -18.57 23.42
N VAL A 74 -17.41 -18.50 22.62
CA VAL A 74 -16.28 -19.43 22.66
C VAL A 74 -15.00 -18.62 22.93
N ASN A 75 -14.43 -18.79 24.12
CA ASN A 75 -13.18 -18.11 24.51
C ASN A 75 -11.96 -18.98 24.20
N ALA A 76 -11.10 -18.46 23.32
CA ALA A 76 -9.63 -18.42 23.39
C ALA A 76 -8.80 -19.64 23.85
N THR A 77 -7.82 -19.99 23.01
CA THR A 77 -6.39 -19.93 23.40
C THR A 77 -5.58 -19.34 22.23
N PHE A 78 -4.62 -18.45 22.54
CA PHE A 78 -3.82 -17.61 21.61
C PHE A 78 -2.35 -18.06 21.51
N GLU A 79 -1.68 -17.68 20.42
CA GLU A 79 -0.31 -17.09 20.33
C GLU A 79 0.01 -16.85 18.82
N ASP A 80 -0.36 -15.69 18.24
CA ASP A 80 0.38 -14.42 18.07
C ASP A 80 1.39 -14.39 16.88
N GLY A 81 1.37 -13.46 15.90
CA GLY A 81 0.51 -12.28 15.62
C GLY A 81 0.58 -11.93 14.11
N ILE A 82 -0.17 -10.99 13.52
CA ILE A 82 -0.33 -9.56 13.86
C ILE A 82 -1.77 -9.10 13.62
N VAL A 83 -2.41 -8.50 14.62
CA VAL A 83 -3.67 -7.73 14.48
C VAL A 83 -3.55 -6.49 15.36
N MET A 84 -3.93 -5.30 14.84
CA MET A 84 -4.02 -4.05 15.61
C MET A 84 -5.48 -3.67 15.87
N GLU A 85 -6.25 -4.63 16.38
CA GLU A 85 -7.14 -4.30 17.50
C GLU A 85 -6.26 -4.20 18.75
N SER A 86 -6.61 -3.30 19.65
CA SER A 86 -5.77 -2.93 20.79
C SER A 86 -5.60 -4.08 21.80
N GLY A 87 -4.57 -4.91 21.58
CA GLY A 87 -4.12 -5.88 22.59
C GLY A 87 -3.79 -5.21 23.92
N PHE A 88 -3.49 -5.99 24.96
CA PHE A 88 -3.31 -5.55 26.36
C PHE A 88 -2.57 -4.19 26.55
N ARG A 89 -1.57 -3.89 25.71
CA ARG A 89 -0.86 -2.60 25.70
C ARG A 89 -1.74 -1.37 25.40
N GLY A 90 -2.70 -1.45 24.48
CA GLY A 90 -3.61 -0.34 24.18
C GLY A 90 -4.49 0.01 25.38
N TYR A 91 -5.03 -1.01 26.06
CA TYR A 91 -5.76 -0.83 27.32
C TYR A 91 -4.88 -0.24 28.44
N LEU A 92 -3.62 -0.68 28.57
CA LEU A 92 -2.67 -0.08 29.51
C LEU A 92 -2.37 1.40 29.22
N VAL A 93 -2.32 1.79 27.94
CA VAL A 93 -2.15 3.20 27.53
C VAL A 93 -3.41 4.02 27.85
N VAL A 94 -4.61 3.49 27.59
CA VAL A 94 -5.87 4.14 28.00
C VAL A 94 -5.95 4.28 29.52
N PHE A 95 -5.53 3.26 30.28
CA PHE A 95 -5.48 3.31 31.74
C PHE A 95 -4.43 4.30 32.27
N GLY A 96 -3.26 4.39 31.61
CA GLY A 96 -2.27 5.43 31.90
C GLY A 96 -2.82 6.85 31.69
N GLY A 97 -3.53 7.06 30.58
CA GLY A 97 -4.26 8.31 30.32
C GLY A 97 -5.30 8.61 31.40
N PHE A 98 -6.11 7.61 31.78
CA PHE A 98 -7.09 7.72 32.87
C PHE A 98 -6.45 8.18 34.19
N LEU A 99 -5.34 7.56 34.62
CA LEU A 99 -4.65 7.92 35.86
C LEU A 99 -4.08 9.34 35.83
N ILE A 100 -3.54 9.76 34.68
CA ILE A 100 -3.07 11.14 34.47
C ILE A 100 -4.23 12.13 34.62
N ILE A 101 -5.34 11.91 33.91
CA ILE A 101 -6.47 12.83 33.93
C ILE A 101 -7.14 12.85 35.31
N MET A 102 -7.20 11.72 36.01
CA MET A 102 -7.68 11.64 37.40
C MET A 102 -6.83 12.47 38.36
N ALA A 103 -5.50 12.39 38.27
CA ALA A 103 -4.61 13.16 39.14
C ALA A 103 -4.58 14.66 38.80
N ALA A 104 -4.59 15.00 37.50
CA ALA A 104 -4.42 16.38 37.02
C ALA A 104 -5.73 17.17 36.91
N ILE A 105 -6.75 16.65 36.21
CA ILE A 105 -8.05 17.35 36.05
C ILE A 105 -8.97 17.06 37.24
N GLY A 106 -8.93 15.87 37.83
CA GLY A 106 -9.69 15.58 39.05
C GLY A 106 -9.37 16.54 40.20
N TYR A 107 -8.11 16.98 40.30
CA TYR A 107 -7.68 18.04 41.21
C TYR A 107 -8.34 19.41 40.92
N VAL A 108 -8.47 19.79 39.65
CA VAL A 108 -9.16 21.03 39.26
C VAL A 108 -10.64 20.97 39.65
N SER A 109 -11.30 19.81 39.45
CA SER A 109 -12.71 19.61 39.80
C SER A 109 -13.00 19.76 41.30
N ILE A 110 -12.01 19.50 42.18
CA ILE A 110 -12.14 19.66 43.64
C ILE A 110 -11.51 20.95 44.18
N TYR A 111 -10.95 21.81 43.33
CA TYR A 111 -10.21 22.99 43.76
C TYR A 111 -11.05 23.93 44.64
N GLY A 112 -12.37 23.99 44.43
CA GLY A 112 -13.30 24.76 45.28
C GLY A 112 -13.23 24.43 46.77
N ILE A 113 -12.86 23.20 47.15
CA ILE A 113 -12.70 22.77 48.54
C ILE A 113 -11.45 23.44 49.16
N PHE A 114 -10.34 23.47 48.43
CA PHE A 114 -9.14 24.20 48.85
C PHE A 114 -9.39 25.71 48.85
N GLN A 115 -10.12 26.23 47.87
CA GLN A 115 -10.49 27.65 47.78
C GLN A 115 -11.31 28.11 48.98
N ALA A 116 -12.25 27.30 49.47
CA ALA A 116 -13.03 27.61 50.68
C ALA A 116 -12.12 27.77 51.90
N GLN A 117 -11.22 26.82 52.13
CA GLN A 117 -10.23 26.92 53.22
C GLN A 117 -9.26 28.10 53.05
N TYR A 118 -8.90 28.46 51.83
CA TYR A 118 -8.10 29.66 51.57
C TYR A 118 -8.87 30.96 51.79
N ASN A 119 -10.18 30.99 51.58
CA ASN A 119 -11.03 32.11 51.99
C ASN A 119 -11.00 32.29 53.52
N ASP A 120 -11.07 31.20 54.29
CA ASP A 120 -10.99 31.27 55.76
C ASP A 120 -9.60 31.77 56.23
N ILE A 121 -8.51 31.25 55.64
CA ILE A 121 -7.13 31.58 56.05
C ILE A 121 -6.67 32.97 55.58
N TYR A 122 -7.01 33.37 54.35
CA TYR A 122 -6.49 34.58 53.69
C TYR A 122 -7.53 35.68 53.50
N GLY A 123 -8.83 35.36 53.44
CA GLY A 123 -9.91 36.36 53.48
C GLY A 123 -9.92 37.09 54.84
N ALA A 124 -9.67 36.37 55.94
CA ALA A 124 -9.41 36.96 57.26
C ALA A 124 -8.18 37.89 57.29
N ARG A 125 -7.31 37.86 56.27
CA ARG A 125 -6.16 38.75 56.08
C ARG A 125 -6.43 39.84 55.02
N GLY A 126 -7.70 40.08 54.68
CA GLY A 126 -8.12 41.14 53.75
C GLY A 126 -7.91 40.84 52.26
N GLN A 127 -7.65 39.59 51.87
CA GLN A 127 -7.56 39.21 50.45
C GLN A 127 -8.95 39.09 49.81
N SER A 128 -9.11 39.59 48.58
CA SER A 128 -10.39 39.48 47.87
C SER A 128 -10.66 38.04 47.39
N GLN A 129 -11.93 37.63 47.32
CA GLN A 129 -12.33 36.33 46.78
C GLN A 129 -11.85 36.12 45.34
N SER A 130 -11.79 37.19 44.54
CA SER A 130 -11.19 37.21 43.20
C SER A 130 -9.70 36.88 43.21
N SER A 131 -8.92 37.38 44.18
CA SER A 131 -7.49 37.06 44.35
C SER A 131 -7.28 35.60 44.75
N ILE A 132 -8.09 35.09 45.68
CA ILE A 132 -8.00 33.70 46.17
C ILE A 132 -8.38 32.69 45.07
N SER A 133 -9.40 33.01 44.28
CA SER A 133 -9.82 32.20 43.12
C SER A 133 -8.75 32.16 42.02
N PHE A 134 -7.91 33.19 41.92
CA PHE A 134 -6.88 33.30 40.88
C PHE A 134 -5.78 32.23 40.97
N VAL A 135 -5.51 31.66 42.16
CA VAL A 135 -4.61 30.49 42.30
C VAL A 135 -5.14 29.31 41.44
N GLY A 136 -6.45 29.04 41.51
CA GLY A 136 -7.10 28.00 40.71
C GLY A 136 -7.10 28.33 39.23
N SER A 137 -7.46 29.57 38.85
CA SER A 137 -7.42 30.01 37.46
C SER A 137 -6.02 29.93 36.83
N LEU A 138 -4.96 30.24 37.60
CA LEU A 138 -3.57 30.05 37.15
C LEU A 138 -3.27 28.57 36.88
N ALA A 139 -3.69 27.66 37.76
CA ALA A 139 -3.49 26.22 37.57
C ALA A 139 -4.11 25.74 36.25
N VAL A 140 -5.39 26.04 36.02
CA VAL A 140 -6.10 25.61 34.80
C VAL A 140 -5.59 26.36 33.56
N GLY A 141 -5.28 27.66 33.68
CA GLY A 141 -4.71 28.46 32.61
C GLY A 141 -3.37 27.90 32.13
N PHE A 142 -2.42 27.65 33.02
CA PHE A 142 -1.13 27.06 32.64
C PHE A 142 -1.25 25.60 32.18
N GLN A 143 -2.22 24.83 32.71
CA GLN A 143 -2.51 23.46 32.27
C GLN A 143 -2.87 23.38 30.77
N PHE A 144 -3.59 24.34 30.22
CA PHE A 144 -3.89 24.38 28.79
C PHE A 144 -2.88 25.23 28.00
N GLY A 145 -2.40 26.35 28.54
CA GLY A 145 -1.52 27.28 27.84
C GLY A 145 -0.09 26.79 27.63
N PHE A 146 0.48 26.01 28.54
CA PHE A 146 1.86 25.52 28.39
C PHE A 146 1.99 24.41 27.31
N THR A 147 0.86 23.93 26.76
CA THR A 147 0.86 22.93 25.67
C THR A 147 1.63 23.41 24.43
N ILE A 148 1.67 24.72 24.17
CA ILE A 148 2.45 25.35 23.08
C ILE A 148 3.95 25.06 23.16
N ILE A 149 4.50 24.91 24.37
CA ILE A 149 5.91 24.52 24.60
C ILE A 149 6.02 23.00 24.69
N ALA A 150 5.03 22.34 25.30
CA ALA A 150 5.01 20.89 25.48
C ALA A 150 5.03 20.11 24.15
N GLY A 151 4.29 20.56 23.13
CA GLY A 151 4.28 19.96 21.78
C GLY A 151 5.67 19.86 21.14
N PRO A 152 6.41 20.99 20.97
CA PRO A 152 7.80 20.99 20.53
C PRO A 152 8.71 20.07 21.32
N VAL A 153 8.62 20.12 22.66
CA VAL A 153 9.48 19.31 23.53
C VAL A 153 9.14 17.81 23.38
N MET A 154 7.86 17.45 23.22
CA MET A 154 7.42 16.07 22.98
C MET A 154 7.93 15.53 21.65
N ASN A 155 7.89 16.34 20.58
CA ASN A 155 8.36 15.95 19.26
C ASN A 155 9.89 15.82 19.21
N ARG A 156 10.62 16.67 19.93
CA ARG A 156 12.10 16.67 19.93
C ARG A 156 12.73 15.64 20.87
N PHE A 157 12.17 15.47 22.06
CA PHE A 157 12.75 14.63 23.13
C PHE A 157 11.92 13.36 23.45
N GLY A 158 10.77 13.20 22.81
CA GLY A 158 9.88 12.06 22.97
C GLY A 158 8.94 12.16 24.19
N HIS A 159 7.86 11.37 24.14
CA HIS A 159 6.81 11.34 25.16
C HIS A 159 7.30 11.05 26.59
N LYS A 160 8.34 10.22 26.75
CA LYS A 160 8.86 9.85 28.07
C LYS A 160 9.41 11.05 28.86
N VAL A 161 10.11 11.97 28.18
CA VAL A 161 10.69 13.15 28.82
C VAL A 161 9.59 14.08 29.33
N ILE A 162 8.55 14.29 28.52
CA ILE A 162 7.35 15.05 28.89
C ILE A 162 6.63 14.44 30.10
N LEU A 163 6.37 13.12 30.06
CA LEU A 163 5.66 12.40 31.11
C LEU A 163 6.36 12.47 32.48
N TRP A 164 7.68 12.20 32.51
CA TRP A 164 8.45 12.30 33.76
C TRP A 164 8.65 13.74 34.23
N SER A 165 8.86 14.68 33.32
CA SER A 165 8.98 16.11 33.68
C SER A 165 7.68 16.63 34.29
N GLY A 166 6.53 16.31 33.69
CA GLY A 166 5.21 16.67 34.20
C GLY A 166 4.90 16.03 35.55
N THR A 167 5.23 14.74 35.71
CA THR A 167 5.13 14.00 36.98
C THR A 167 5.89 14.69 38.10
N ILE A 168 7.16 15.06 37.87
CA ILE A 168 8.02 15.69 38.87
C ILE A 168 7.57 17.11 39.17
N ILE A 169 7.41 17.95 38.14
CA ILE A 169 7.06 19.39 38.29
C ILE A 169 5.68 19.55 38.94
N GLY A 170 4.68 18.77 38.51
CA GLY A 170 3.32 18.84 39.05
C GLY A 170 3.26 18.43 40.52
N SER A 171 3.87 17.30 40.86
CA SER A 171 3.87 16.79 42.24
C SER A 171 4.67 17.69 43.18
N LEU A 172 5.79 18.25 42.72
CA LEU A 172 6.58 19.21 43.49
C LEU A 172 5.81 20.52 43.71
N GLY A 173 4.95 20.94 42.77
CA GLY A 173 4.13 22.16 42.92
C GLY A 173 3.14 22.03 44.07
N LEU A 174 2.44 20.90 44.13
CA LEU A 174 1.52 20.56 45.23
C LEU A 174 2.26 20.38 46.56
N LEU A 175 3.45 19.77 46.53
CA LEU A 175 4.26 19.55 47.73
C LEU A 175 4.76 20.89 48.32
N LEU A 176 5.30 21.79 47.48
CA LEU A 176 5.76 23.11 47.89
C LEU A 176 4.63 24.00 48.41
N ALA A 177 3.42 23.88 47.85
CA ALA A 177 2.23 24.57 48.35
C ALA A 177 1.94 24.27 49.84
N SER A 178 2.35 23.09 50.35
CA SER A 178 2.17 22.70 51.76
C SER A 178 3.01 23.50 52.77
N TRP A 179 3.92 24.36 52.32
CA TRP A 179 4.70 25.28 53.17
C TRP A 179 4.42 26.76 52.88
N CYS A 180 3.46 27.09 52.01
CA CYS A 180 3.17 28.47 51.66
C CYS A 180 2.46 29.21 52.81
N THR A 181 2.99 30.38 53.16
CA THR A 181 2.46 31.29 54.18
C THR A 181 1.84 32.57 53.59
N GLN A 182 2.20 32.92 52.35
CA GLN A 182 1.72 34.11 51.63
C GLN A 182 1.09 33.74 50.28
N MET A 183 0.10 34.53 49.84
CA MET A 183 -0.72 34.22 48.65
C MET A 183 0.10 34.07 47.34
N TRP A 184 1.11 34.92 47.13
CA TRP A 184 1.94 34.86 45.92
C TRP A 184 2.73 33.56 45.79
N GLN A 185 3.02 32.89 46.92
CA GLN A 185 3.70 31.59 46.92
C GLN A 185 2.77 30.49 46.39
N LEU A 186 1.46 30.59 46.67
CA LEU A 186 0.43 29.70 46.10
C LEU A 186 0.22 29.96 44.60
N TYR A 187 0.26 31.23 44.15
CA TYR A 187 0.23 31.54 42.71
C TYR A 187 1.36 30.84 41.96
N LEU A 188 2.60 30.86 42.50
CA LEU A 188 3.75 30.22 41.85
C LEU A 188 3.72 28.69 41.95
N THR A 189 3.41 28.13 43.12
CA THR A 189 3.51 26.67 43.36
C THR A 189 2.28 25.90 42.86
N GLN A 190 1.11 26.22 43.43
CA GLN A 190 -0.17 25.55 43.17
C GLN A 190 -0.84 26.03 41.88
N GLY A 191 -0.59 27.28 41.49
CA GLY A 191 -1.00 27.84 40.21
C GLY A 191 -0.03 27.45 39.09
N VAL A 192 1.02 28.24 38.89
CA VAL A 192 1.93 28.13 37.73
C VAL A 192 2.64 26.77 37.66
N MET A 193 3.31 26.33 38.73
CA MET A 193 4.20 25.17 38.66
C MET A 193 3.40 23.86 38.53
N PHE A 194 2.34 23.68 39.33
CA PHE A 194 1.40 22.57 39.12
C PHE A 194 0.74 22.62 37.74
N GLY A 195 0.28 23.79 37.28
CA GLY A 195 -0.32 23.98 35.96
C GLY A 195 0.62 23.55 34.81
N ILE A 196 1.90 23.94 34.85
CA ILE A 196 2.92 23.50 33.89
C ILE A 196 3.07 21.97 33.91
N GLY A 197 3.20 21.37 35.11
CA GLY A 197 3.31 19.91 35.25
C GLY A 197 2.09 19.16 34.71
N ALA A 198 0.90 19.64 35.04
CA ALA A 198 -0.38 19.13 34.55
C ALA A 198 -0.52 19.29 33.03
N SER A 199 0.03 20.36 32.43
CA SER A 199 0.01 20.59 30.98
C SER A 199 0.81 19.53 30.21
N LEU A 200 2.03 19.25 30.67
CA LEU A 200 2.91 18.23 30.10
C LEU A 200 2.22 16.86 30.10
N LEU A 201 1.62 16.48 31.24
CA LEU A 201 0.89 15.23 31.39
C LEU A 201 -0.37 15.17 30.52
N ASN A 202 -1.17 16.24 30.51
CA ASN A 202 -2.45 16.31 29.78
C ASN A 202 -2.26 16.24 28.26
N LEU A 203 -1.20 16.85 27.71
CA LEU A 203 -0.85 16.70 26.30
C LEU A 203 -0.57 15.24 25.95
N ALA A 204 0.23 14.53 26.76
CA ALA A 204 0.53 13.12 26.54
C ALA A 204 -0.72 12.22 26.65
N ALA A 205 -1.58 12.47 27.64
CA ALA A 205 -2.85 11.77 27.80
C ALA A 205 -3.87 12.06 26.68
N THR A 206 -3.77 13.20 26.01
CA THR A 206 -4.63 13.51 24.84
C THR A 206 -4.07 12.96 23.54
N ALA A 207 -2.75 13.04 23.33
CA ALA A 207 -2.12 12.74 22.05
C ALA A 207 -1.81 11.25 21.82
N ILE A 208 -1.52 10.48 22.88
CA ILE A 208 -1.01 9.10 22.74
C ILE A 208 -2.13 8.05 22.60
N PRO A 209 -3.21 8.05 23.40
CA PRO A 209 -4.24 7.02 23.29
C PRO A 209 -4.93 6.92 21.91
N PRO A 210 -5.26 8.01 21.18
CA PRO A 210 -5.87 7.92 19.85
C PRO A 210 -5.00 7.23 18.79
N LEU A 211 -3.69 7.08 19.03
CA LEU A 211 -2.77 6.40 18.11
C LEU A 211 -2.86 4.87 18.20
N TRP A 212 -3.52 4.33 19.24
CA TRP A 212 -3.72 2.89 19.44
C TRP A 212 -5.07 2.38 18.95
N TYR A 213 -5.96 3.27 18.49
CA TYR A 213 -7.33 2.96 18.11
C TYR A 213 -7.67 3.70 16.81
N ASP A 214 -8.25 2.99 15.84
CA ASP A 214 -8.72 3.62 14.60
C ASP A 214 -10.23 3.91 14.64
N LYS A 215 -11.05 2.85 14.81
CA LYS A 215 -12.53 2.92 14.84
C LYS A 215 -13.14 3.35 16.18
N HIS A 216 -12.37 3.35 17.27
CA HIS A 216 -12.87 3.55 18.65
C HIS A 216 -12.12 4.66 19.42
N ARG A 217 -11.76 5.73 18.71
CA ARG A 217 -11.00 6.87 19.27
C ARG A 217 -11.80 7.61 20.33
N GLY A 218 -13.08 7.91 20.08
CA GLY A 218 -13.98 8.58 21.01
C GLY A 218 -14.22 7.76 22.28
N LEU A 219 -14.40 6.44 22.17
CA LEU A 219 -14.48 5.53 23.34
C LEU A 219 -13.16 5.53 24.14
N ALA A 220 -12.01 5.33 23.49
CA ALA A 220 -10.72 5.33 24.17
C ALA A 220 -10.45 6.65 24.91
N MET A 221 -10.78 7.78 24.28
CA MET A 221 -10.67 9.12 24.89
C MET A 221 -11.73 9.35 25.97
N GLY A 222 -12.95 8.83 25.82
CA GLY A 222 -13.99 8.87 26.85
C GLY A 222 -13.58 8.13 28.12
N ILE A 223 -12.91 6.97 27.99
CA ILE A 223 -12.33 6.23 29.12
C ILE A 223 -11.14 7.00 29.72
N CYS A 224 -10.22 7.53 28.92
CA CYS A 224 -9.13 8.36 29.46
C CYS A 224 -9.67 9.56 30.25
N PHE A 225 -10.63 10.29 29.66
CA PHE A 225 -11.12 11.52 30.24
C PHE A 225 -12.18 11.34 31.33
N CYS A 226 -12.80 10.16 31.50
CA CYS A 226 -13.69 9.91 32.64
C CYS A 226 -12.96 9.90 33.99
N GLY A 227 -11.62 9.72 33.98
CA GLY A 227 -10.76 9.86 35.14
C GLY A 227 -10.94 11.21 35.86
N ALA A 228 -11.25 12.29 35.14
CA ALA A 228 -11.54 13.59 35.75
C ALA A 228 -12.76 13.54 36.67
N GLY A 229 -13.84 12.90 36.21
CA GLY A 229 -15.08 12.74 36.99
C GLY A 229 -14.93 11.75 38.15
N ILE A 230 -14.18 10.66 37.96
CA ILE A 230 -13.89 9.71 39.05
C ILE A 230 -12.97 10.35 40.11
N GLY A 231 -11.97 11.13 39.69
CA GLY A 231 -11.13 11.92 40.59
C GLY A 231 -11.95 12.95 41.37
N GLY A 232 -12.79 13.72 40.68
CA GLY A 232 -13.71 14.68 41.31
C GLY A 232 -14.64 14.03 42.35
N LEU A 233 -15.21 12.87 42.02
CA LEU A 233 -16.05 12.09 42.92
C LEU A 233 -15.28 11.56 44.14
N ALA A 234 -14.16 10.87 43.94
CA ALA A 234 -13.40 10.24 45.01
C ALA A 234 -12.80 11.30 45.96
N PHE A 235 -12.15 12.31 45.40
CA PHE A 235 -11.51 13.36 46.19
C PHE A 235 -12.49 14.39 46.76
N GLY A 236 -13.70 14.51 46.20
CA GLY A 236 -14.80 15.28 46.79
C GLY A 236 -15.17 14.81 48.20
N PHE A 237 -15.02 13.52 48.51
CA PHE A 237 -15.20 12.98 49.86
C PHE A 237 -13.89 12.87 50.65
N ILE A 238 -12.79 12.44 50.01
CA ILE A 238 -11.51 12.20 50.70
C ILE A 238 -10.87 13.51 51.20
N ILE A 239 -10.87 14.58 50.40
CA ILE A 239 -10.17 15.82 50.75
C ILE A 239 -10.80 16.55 51.95
N PRO A 240 -12.13 16.75 52.05
CA PRO A 240 -12.74 17.30 53.27
C PRO A 240 -12.44 16.46 54.53
N ALA A 241 -12.47 15.13 54.42
CA ALA A 241 -12.16 14.24 55.53
C ALA A 241 -10.70 14.39 55.99
N LEU A 242 -9.74 14.51 55.05
CA LEU A 242 -8.33 14.77 55.35
C LEU A 242 -8.12 16.18 55.94
N ILE A 243 -8.78 17.21 55.41
CA ILE A 243 -8.68 18.58 55.94
C ILE A 243 -9.15 18.63 57.39
N ASN A 244 -10.28 17.99 57.70
CA ASN A 244 -10.83 17.94 59.06
C ASN A 244 -9.96 17.09 60.02
N GLY A 245 -9.31 16.02 59.53
CA GLY A 245 -8.52 15.11 60.35
C GLY A 245 -7.06 15.53 60.58
N VAL A 246 -6.38 16.05 59.55
CA VAL A 246 -4.93 16.37 59.57
C VAL A 246 -4.58 17.79 59.12
N GLY A 247 -5.57 18.60 58.73
CA GLY A 247 -5.38 19.96 58.26
C GLY A 247 -4.96 20.07 56.79
N ILE A 248 -5.09 21.28 56.24
CA ILE A 248 -4.84 21.57 54.82
C ILE A 248 -3.40 21.26 54.37
N TYR A 249 -2.39 21.61 55.19
CA TYR A 249 -0.98 21.43 54.82
C TYR A 249 -0.60 19.95 54.69
N TRP A 250 -1.05 19.07 55.59
CA TRP A 250 -0.85 17.62 55.44
C TRP A 250 -1.69 17.03 54.32
N THR A 251 -2.90 17.54 54.10
CA THR A 251 -3.74 17.11 52.97
C THR A 251 -3.06 17.39 51.62
N LEU A 252 -2.43 18.56 51.45
CA LEU A 252 -1.63 18.87 50.24
C LEU A 252 -0.46 17.90 50.04
N ARG A 253 0.24 17.49 51.12
CA ARG A 253 1.33 16.50 51.04
C ARG A 253 0.85 15.11 50.64
N ILE A 254 -0.25 14.65 51.24
CA ILE A 254 -0.89 13.37 50.90
C ILE A 254 -1.32 13.39 49.43
N TYR A 255 -1.93 14.48 48.96
CA TYR A 255 -2.34 14.62 47.57
C TYR A 255 -1.15 14.71 46.60
N ALA A 256 -0.05 15.38 46.98
CA ALA A 256 1.17 15.42 46.18
C ALA A 256 1.82 14.03 46.02
N ILE A 257 1.83 13.21 47.07
CA ILE A 257 2.30 11.82 47.03
C ILE A 257 1.39 10.98 46.12
N PHE A 258 0.07 11.09 46.27
CA PHE A 258 -0.89 10.42 45.40
C PHE A 258 -0.69 10.80 43.93
N HIS A 259 -0.59 12.11 43.63
CA HIS A 259 -0.36 12.62 42.28
C HIS A 259 0.93 12.03 41.70
N PHE A 260 2.03 12.03 42.46
CA PHE A 260 3.30 11.44 42.03
C PHE A 260 3.16 9.95 41.71
N VAL A 261 2.57 9.15 42.61
CA VAL A 261 2.45 7.69 42.42
C VAL A 261 1.60 7.35 41.19
N CYS A 262 0.45 7.99 41.02
CA CYS A 262 -0.41 7.75 39.86
C CYS A 262 0.23 8.21 38.55
N THR A 263 0.86 9.39 38.51
CA THR A 263 1.46 9.93 37.27
C THR A 263 2.79 9.27 36.93
N ALA A 264 3.58 8.81 37.91
CA ALA A 264 4.76 7.98 37.70
C ALA A 264 4.39 6.59 37.13
N PHE A 265 3.37 5.92 37.69
CA PHE A 265 2.89 4.66 37.14
C PHE A 265 2.36 4.83 35.72
N ALA A 266 1.56 5.88 35.47
CA ALA A 266 1.11 6.25 34.13
C ALA A 266 2.30 6.48 33.17
N SER A 267 3.35 7.18 33.61
CA SER A 267 4.57 7.44 32.84
C SER A 267 5.36 6.18 32.46
N ILE A 268 5.15 5.06 33.17
CA ILE A 268 5.74 3.74 32.86
C ILE A 268 4.91 3.00 31.81
N VAL A 269 3.57 3.03 31.91
CA VAL A 269 2.67 2.29 30.99
C VAL A 269 2.38 3.03 29.68
N MET A 270 2.41 4.36 29.69
CA MET A 270 2.16 5.21 28.51
C MET A 270 3.27 5.06 27.48
N ARG A 271 2.92 4.60 26.27
CA ARG A 271 3.86 4.34 25.17
C ARG A 271 3.20 4.59 23.81
N ALA A 272 3.93 5.16 22.86
CA ALA A 272 3.48 5.26 21.46
C ALA A 272 3.65 3.92 20.68
N PRO A 273 2.85 3.66 19.62
CA PRO A 273 2.98 2.46 18.79
C PRO A 273 4.34 2.33 18.09
N ARG A 274 4.85 1.09 17.96
CA ARG A 274 6.19 0.82 17.38
C ARG A 274 6.31 1.18 15.88
N GLN A 275 5.23 1.09 15.11
CA GLN A 275 5.24 1.38 13.66
C GLN A 275 5.47 2.88 13.32
N LEU A 276 5.35 3.78 14.30
CA LEU A 276 5.69 5.21 14.16
C LEU A 276 7.12 5.54 14.63
N SER A 277 7.91 4.55 15.05
CA SER A 277 9.29 4.71 15.48
C SER A 277 10.27 4.46 14.33
N GLY A 278 10.22 5.34 13.32
CA GLY A 278 11.36 5.51 12.41
C GLY A 278 12.58 6.13 13.14
N PRO A 279 13.65 6.51 12.43
CA PRO A 279 14.68 7.36 13.02
C PRO A 279 14.03 8.62 13.62
N PRO A 280 14.60 9.22 14.68
CA PRO A 280 14.01 10.38 15.34
C PRO A 280 13.72 11.45 14.28
N ILE A 281 12.46 11.89 14.20
CA ILE A 281 11.97 12.80 13.15
C ILE A 281 12.90 14.01 13.13
N ALA A 282 13.77 14.07 12.11
CA ALA A 282 14.71 15.16 11.94
C ALA A 282 13.89 16.45 11.92
N ALA A 283 14.15 17.33 12.89
CA ALA A 283 13.16 18.28 13.38
C ALA A 283 12.48 19.04 12.23
N ARG A 284 11.20 18.70 11.94
CA ARG A 284 10.35 19.53 11.08
C ARG A 284 10.38 20.93 11.69
N LYS A 285 10.89 21.90 10.93
CA LYS A 285 11.03 23.29 11.39
C LYS A 285 9.68 23.87 11.85
N ASP A 286 8.59 23.41 11.25
CA ASP A 286 7.22 23.85 11.53
C ASP A 286 6.54 22.94 12.56
N VAL A 287 6.93 23.09 13.83
CA VAL A 287 6.31 22.39 14.95
C VAL A 287 4.85 22.85 15.17
N ILE A 288 4.57 24.12 14.89
CA ILE A 288 3.24 24.71 14.92
C ILE A 288 2.97 25.26 13.52
N ASN A 289 2.12 24.58 12.77
CA ASN A 289 1.69 25.06 11.46
C ASN A 289 0.52 26.05 11.62
N LEU A 290 0.83 27.34 11.72
CA LEU A 290 -0.17 28.40 11.80
C LEU A 290 -1.00 28.57 10.52
N ALA A 291 -0.61 27.97 9.38
CA ALA A 291 -1.44 27.99 8.17
C ALA A 291 -2.78 27.25 8.35
N ILE A 292 -2.89 26.38 9.36
CA ILE A 292 -4.15 25.72 9.74
C ILE A 292 -5.23 26.76 10.14
N LEU A 293 -4.84 27.93 10.68
CA LEU A 293 -5.77 29.03 10.99
C LEU A 293 -6.36 29.71 9.74
N LYS A 294 -5.89 29.37 8.53
CA LYS A 294 -6.50 29.83 7.27
C LYS A 294 -7.68 28.95 6.84
N ASP A 295 -7.85 27.75 7.42
CA ASP A 295 -9.00 26.91 7.16
C ASP A 295 -10.24 27.43 7.92
N PRO A 296 -11.35 27.76 7.24
CA PRO A 296 -12.52 28.31 7.92
C PRO A 296 -13.21 27.29 8.84
N GLY A 297 -13.14 25.99 8.54
CA GLY A 297 -13.67 24.93 9.39
C GLY A 297 -12.91 24.84 10.73
N PHE A 298 -11.59 24.92 10.68
CA PHE A 298 -10.73 25.00 11.85
C PHE A 298 -10.95 26.30 12.63
N MET A 299 -11.16 27.44 11.97
CA MET A 299 -11.46 28.70 12.66
C MET A 299 -12.82 28.67 13.39
N LEU A 300 -13.84 28.04 12.82
CA LEU A 300 -15.11 27.82 13.54
C LEU A 300 -14.90 26.92 14.77
N TRP A 301 -14.11 25.84 14.64
CA TRP A 301 -13.75 24.99 15.77
C TRP A 301 -12.94 25.73 16.85
N PHE A 302 -11.97 26.54 16.44
CA PHE A 302 -11.13 27.38 17.29
C PHE A 302 -11.98 28.34 18.14
N VAL A 303 -12.98 29.02 17.55
CA VAL A 303 -13.86 29.93 18.30
C VAL A 303 -14.79 29.16 19.25
N ALA A 304 -15.35 28.02 18.83
CA ALA A 304 -16.17 27.18 19.72
C ALA A 304 -15.37 26.62 20.91
N ALA A 305 -14.10 26.24 20.69
CA ALA A 305 -13.17 25.84 21.74
C ALA A 305 -12.79 26.99 22.68
N ALA A 306 -12.67 28.22 22.17
CA ALA A 306 -12.44 29.41 23.00
C ALA A 306 -13.59 29.64 23.99
N LEU A 307 -14.83 29.66 23.48
CA LEU A 307 -16.04 29.90 24.27
C LEU A 307 -16.27 28.83 25.35
N PHE A 308 -15.96 27.57 25.06
CA PHE A 308 -16.00 26.49 26.06
C PHE A 308 -15.12 26.79 27.29
N GLY A 309 -13.91 27.32 27.08
CA GLY A 309 -12.99 27.66 28.17
C GLY A 309 -13.53 28.77 29.08
N PHE A 310 -14.38 29.67 28.55
CA PHE A 310 -15.06 30.69 29.34
C PHE A 310 -16.26 30.15 30.15
N ALA A 311 -16.76 28.94 29.86
CA ALA A 311 -18.01 28.42 30.39
C ALA A 311 -17.85 27.22 31.35
N TYR A 312 -16.91 26.31 31.06
CA TYR A 312 -16.87 24.98 31.68
C TYR A 312 -16.67 24.98 33.20
N VAL A 313 -15.85 25.88 33.74
CA VAL A 313 -15.40 25.79 35.15
C VAL A 313 -16.38 26.43 36.14
N VAL A 314 -17.19 27.40 35.70
CA VAL A 314 -18.02 28.23 36.60
C VAL A 314 -18.99 27.40 37.47
N PRO A 315 -19.74 26.40 36.95
CA PRO A 315 -20.66 25.63 37.79
C PRO A 315 -19.94 24.73 38.81
N PHE A 316 -18.78 24.17 38.45
CA PHE A 316 -17.96 23.39 39.40
C PHE A 316 -17.49 24.24 40.59
N THR A 317 -17.19 25.52 40.38
CA THR A 317 -16.75 26.43 41.45
C THR A 317 -17.90 27.01 42.28
N TYR A 318 -19.00 27.43 41.65
CA TYR A 318 -20.02 28.28 42.31
C TYR A 318 -21.29 27.55 42.78
N ILE A 319 -21.52 26.27 42.41
CA ILE A 319 -22.68 25.49 42.94
C ILE A 319 -22.73 25.48 44.48
N PRO A 320 -21.63 25.22 45.23
CA PRO A 320 -21.70 25.17 46.69
C PRO A 320 -22.10 26.52 47.32
N SER A 321 -21.61 27.63 46.80
CA SER A 321 -21.97 28.98 47.25
C SER A 321 -23.44 29.30 46.95
N PHE A 322 -23.92 28.99 45.75
CA PHE A 322 -25.33 29.15 45.38
C PHE A 322 -26.25 28.29 46.27
N ALA A 323 -25.87 27.04 46.53
CA ALA A 323 -26.63 26.12 47.39
C ALA A 323 -26.78 26.66 48.82
N LYS A 324 -25.73 27.29 49.35
CA LYS A 324 -25.74 27.98 50.65
C LYS A 324 -26.62 29.23 50.61
N ASP A 325 -26.33 30.16 49.71
CA ASP A 325 -26.87 31.52 49.76
C ASP A 325 -28.35 31.61 49.31
N ILE A 326 -28.79 30.73 48.42
CA ILE A 326 -30.16 30.74 47.85
C ILE A 326 -31.05 29.65 48.45
N VAL A 327 -30.50 28.46 48.73
CA VAL A 327 -31.28 27.29 49.19
C VAL A 327 -31.07 27.00 50.68
N GLY A 328 -30.12 27.67 51.35
CA GLY A 328 -29.84 27.49 52.78
C GLY A 328 -29.17 26.15 53.12
N LEU A 329 -28.51 25.52 52.14
CA LEU A 329 -27.86 24.21 52.30
C LEU A 329 -26.46 24.32 52.92
N ASP A 330 -26.02 23.28 53.63
CA ASP A 330 -24.65 23.23 54.16
C ASP A 330 -23.64 23.12 52.99
N PRO A 331 -22.71 24.07 52.83
CA PRO A 331 -21.79 24.09 51.68
C PRO A 331 -20.75 22.94 51.73
N ASN A 332 -20.39 22.46 52.92
CA ASN A 332 -19.38 21.43 53.11
C ASN A 332 -19.96 20.02 52.91
N VAL A 333 -21.18 19.79 53.39
CA VAL A 333 -21.87 18.49 53.28
C VAL A 333 -22.69 18.41 52.01
N GLN A 334 -23.69 19.28 51.85
CA GLN A 334 -24.66 19.21 50.74
C GLN A 334 -24.09 19.83 49.46
N GLY A 335 -23.29 20.90 49.57
CA GLY A 335 -22.53 21.46 48.44
C GLY A 335 -21.51 20.46 47.88
N GLY A 336 -20.76 19.77 48.75
CA GLY A 336 -19.84 18.70 48.36
C GLY A 336 -20.53 17.50 47.71
N GLN A 337 -21.73 17.13 48.17
CA GLN A 337 -22.56 16.10 47.53
C GLN A 337 -22.99 16.49 46.11
N LEU A 338 -23.45 17.73 45.89
CA LEU A 338 -23.85 18.22 44.56
C LEU A 338 -22.68 18.21 43.56
N LEU A 339 -21.48 18.57 44.01
CA LEU A 339 -20.25 18.52 43.20
C LEU A 339 -19.85 17.07 42.88
N SER A 340 -20.00 16.16 43.84
CA SER A 340 -19.72 14.72 43.69
C SER A 340 -20.68 14.06 42.70
N ILE A 341 -21.99 14.35 42.79
CA ILE A 341 -23.01 13.89 41.83
C ILE A 341 -22.69 14.40 40.41
N MET A 342 -22.31 15.68 40.29
CA MET A 342 -21.95 16.26 39.00
C MET A 342 -20.70 15.62 38.39
N SER A 343 -19.69 15.32 39.22
CA SER A 343 -18.46 14.64 38.79
C SER A 343 -18.73 13.18 38.38
N ALA A 344 -19.61 12.46 39.10
CA ALA A 344 -20.04 11.11 38.74
C ALA A 344 -20.80 11.09 37.39
N ALA A 345 -21.75 12.01 37.21
CA ALA A 345 -22.47 12.18 35.94
C ALA A 345 -21.50 12.55 34.79
N ASN A 346 -20.47 13.35 35.06
CA ASN A 346 -19.44 13.70 34.09
C ASN A 346 -18.56 12.50 33.68
N ALA A 347 -18.23 11.60 34.60
CA ALA A 347 -17.53 10.36 34.26
C ALA A 347 -18.36 9.48 33.29
N ILE A 348 -19.64 9.26 33.60
CA ILE A 348 -20.56 8.47 32.77
C ILE A 348 -20.79 9.15 31.42
N GLY A 349 -21.04 10.45 31.43
CA GLY A 349 -21.27 11.28 30.25
C GLY A 349 -20.12 11.19 29.25
N ARG A 350 -18.86 11.33 29.69
CA ARG A 350 -17.67 11.25 28.82
C ARG A 350 -17.55 9.91 28.09
N VAL A 351 -17.85 8.78 28.74
CA VAL A 351 -17.80 7.46 28.08
C VAL A 351 -18.92 7.33 27.04
N LEU A 352 -20.15 7.69 27.39
CA LEU A 352 -21.30 7.58 26.48
C LEU A 352 -21.23 8.58 25.31
N ILE A 353 -20.74 9.79 25.55
CA ILE A 353 -20.47 10.81 24.54
C ILE A 353 -19.35 10.36 23.60
N GLY A 354 -18.34 9.66 24.11
CA GLY A 354 -17.29 9.03 23.29
C GLY A 354 -17.86 7.99 22.32
N ILE A 355 -18.66 7.04 22.84
CA ILE A 355 -19.36 6.02 22.04
C ILE A 355 -20.31 6.65 21.01
N ALA A 356 -21.07 7.67 21.42
CA ALA A 356 -21.96 8.39 20.51
C ALA A 356 -21.19 9.17 19.44
N GLY A 357 -20.04 9.76 19.79
CA GLY A 357 -19.16 10.47 18.88
C GLY A 357 -18.58 9.57 17.79
N ASP A 358 -18.18 8.35 18.16
CA ASP A 358 -17.69 7.33 17.21
C ASP A 358 -18.82 6.81 16.28
N LYS A 359 -20.06 6.71 16.77
CA LYS A 359 -21.21 6.18 15.99
C LYS A 359 -21.94 7.21 15.13
N VAL A 360 -22.13 8.42 15.63
CA VAL A 360 -23.00 9.47 15.03
C VAL A 360 -22.19 10.61 14.40
N GLY A 361 -20.92 10.73 14.80
CA GLY A 361 -19.99 11.77 14.35
C GLY A 361 -19.72 12.82 15.44
N ALA A 362 -18.43 12.98 15.78
CA ALA A 362 -17.99 13.80 16.90
C ALA A 362 -18.50 15.25 16.88
N ILE A 363 -18.52 15.93 15.72
CA ILE A 363 -18.98 17.34 15.62
C ILE A 363 -20.48 17.44 15.97
N ARG A 364 -21.30 16.49 15.52
CA ARG A 364 -22.76 16.49 15.78
C ARG A 364 -23.05 16.33 17.27
N ILE A 365 -22.37 15.36 17.90
CA ILE A 365 -22.52 15.11 19.34
C ILE A 365 -21.97 16.30 20.15
N ALA A 366 -20.85 16.91 19.75
CA ALA A 366 -20.34 18.10 20.42
C ALA A 366 -21.31 19.28 20.36
N ALA A 367 -21.93 19.56 19.19
CA ALA A 367 -22.93 20.62 19.06
C ALA A 367 -24.13 20.40 19.99
N VAL A 368 -24.74 19.20 19.96
CA VAL A 368 -25.89 18.85 20.80
C VAL A 368 -25.55 18.92 22.29
N THR A 369 -24.41 18.35 22.70
CA THR A 369 -23.98 18.35 24.12
C THR A 369 -23.66 19.75 24.64
N TYR A 370 -23.08 20.64 23.83
CA TYR A 370 -22.89 22.04 24.21
C TYR A 370 -24.22 22.76 24.42
N MET A 371 -25.19 22.56 23.52
CA MET A 371 -26.52 23.16 23.66
C MET A 371 -27.25 22.64 24.90
N LEU A 372 -27.18 21.34 25.20
CA LEU A 372 -27.79 20.75 26.38
C LEU A 372 -27.08 21.17 27.68
N ALA A 373 -25.75 21.30 27.69
CA ALA A 373 -25.01 21.84 28.83
C ALA A 373 -25.41 23.30 29.10
N GLY A 374 -25.45 24.15 28.08
CA GLY A 374 -25.92 25.54 28.19
C GLY A 374 -27.38 25.65 28.64
N ALA A 375 -28.27 24.82 28.09
CA ALA A 375 -29.67 24.78 28.49
C ALA A 375 -29.87 24.32 29.94
N SER A 376 -29.06 23.37 30.42
CA SER A 376 -29.13 22.92 31.82
C SER A 376 -28.84 24.04 32.83
N CYS A 377 -28.06 25.06 32.46
CA CYS A 377 -27.82 26.24 33.31
C CYS A 377 -29.11 27.03 33.61
N PHE A 378 -30.17 26.93 32.81
CA PHE A 378 -31.47 27.53 33.16
C PHE A 378 -32.15 26.79 34.33
N ILE A 379 -31.90 25.49 34.51
CA ILE A 379 -32.35 24.75 35.70
C ILE A 379 -31.68 25.34 36.94
N TRP A 380 -30.38 25.62 36.87
CA TRP A 380 -29.63 26.27 37.97
C TRP A 380 -30.13 27.69 38.25
N MET A 381 -30.38 28.49 37.20
CA MET A 381 -30.83 29.89 37.31
C MET A 381 -32.13 30.07 38.11
N PHE A 382 -33.00 29.05 38.08
CA PHE A 382 -34.30 29.04 38.77
C PHE A 382 -34.37 27.99 39.90
N ALA A 383 -33.24 27.40 40.31
CA ALA A 383 -33.21 26.38 41.35
C ALA A 383 -33.46 26.98 42.74
N THR A 384 -34.62 26.69 43.33
CA THR A 384 -34.99 27.06 44.70
C THR A 384 -35.02 25.87 45.67
N THR A 385 -34.71 24.66 45.19
CA THR A 385 -34.77 23.42 45.99
C THR A 385 -33.54 22.55 45.76
N HIS A 386 -33.21 21.72 46.75
CA HIS A 386 -32.11 20.76 46.66
C HIS A 386 -32.29 19.77 45.49
N GLY A 387 -33.53 19.33 45.22
CA GLY A 387 -33.85 18.45 44.09
C GLY A 387 -33.58 19.08 42.72
N ALA A 388 -33.87 20.39 42.56
CA ALA A 388 -33.55 21.11 41.33
C ALA A 388 -32.03 21.21 41.10
N LEU A 389 -31.25 21.42 42.17
CA LEU A 389 -29.78 21.41 42.10
C LEU A 389 -29.23 20.02 41.77
N ILE A 390 -29.79 18.92 42.31
CA ILE A 390 -29.41 17.55 41.91
C ILE A 390 -29.69 17.34 40.42
N GLY A 391 -30.86 17.73 39.92
CA GLY A 391 -31.21 17.63 38.50
C GLY A 391 -30.26 18.39 37.59
N PHE A 392 -29.87 19.61 37.99
CA PHE A 392 -28.84 20.38 37.31
C PHE A 392 -27.47 19.68 37.33
N SER A 393 -26.99 19.25 38.51
CA SER A 393 -25.72 18.54 38.66
C SER A 393 -25.64 17.30 37.75
N VAL A 394 -26.71 16.51 37.66
CA VAL A 394 -26.76 15.34 36.76
C VAL A 394 -26.69 15.76 35.28
N MET A 395 -27.52 16.73 34.86
CA MET A 395 -27.59 17.14 33.45
C MET A 395 -26.33 17.86 32.98
N TYR A 396 -25.88 18.87 33.72
CA TYR A 396 -24.65 19.59 33.41
C TYR A 396 -23.43 18.68 33.52
N GLY A 397 -23.37 17.83 34.55
CA GLY A 397 -22.33 16.83 34.70
C GLY A 397 -22.23 15.96 33.45
N PHE A 398 -23.33 15.35 33.02
CA PHE A 398 -23.36 14.47 31.85
C PHE A 398 -22.90 15.16 30.56
N PHE A 399 -23.43 16.35 30.24
CA PHE A 399 -23.22 16.98 28.93
C PHE A 399 -21.97 17.87 28.83
N SER A 400 -21.49 18.46 29.93
CA SER A 400 -20.37 19.43 29.91
C SER A 400 -19.01 18.84 29.48
N GLY A 401 -18.80 17.53 29.63
CA GLY A 401 -17.52 16.86 29.37
C GLY A 401 -17.19 16.57 27.90
N SER A 402 -18.01 17.00 26.94
CA SER A 402 -17.88 16.59 25.53
C SER A 402 -16.64 17.14 24.83
N PHE A 403 -16.21 18.37 25.15
CA PHE A 403 -14.99 18.98 24.57
C PHE A 403 -13.78 18.06 24.72
N PHE A 404 -13.40 17.72 25.95
CA PHE A 404 -12.23 16.89 26.23
C PHE A 404 -12.34 15.47 25.66
N THR A 405 -13.55 14.93 25.61
CA THR A 405 -13.82 13.61 25.02
C THR A 405 -13.60 13.60 23.51
N LEU A 406 -13.99 14.66 22.81
CA LEU A 406 -14.10 14.70 21.36
C LEU A 406 -13.06 15.60 20.68
N VAL A 407 -12.26 16.38 21.41
CA VAL A 407 -11.28 17.34 20.88
C VAL A 407 -10.28 16.70 19.90
N ALA A 408 -9.76 15.51 20.22
CA ALA A 408 -8.88 14.77 19.33
C ALA A 408 -9.59 14.32 18.04
N SER A 409 -10.81 13.80 18.17
CA SER A 409 -11.60 13.33 17.01
C SER A 409 -12.08 14.47 16.11
N ILE A 410 -12.50 15.61 16.68
CA ILE A 410 -12.94 16.80 15.93
C ILE A 410 -11.74 17.42 15.20
N THR A 411 -10.63 17.63 15.91
CA THR A 411 -9.41 18.16 15.28
C THR A 411 -8.89 17.23 14.18
N ALA A 412 -8.84 15.91 14.41
CA ALA A 412 -8.43 14.94 13.40
C ALA A 412 -9.33 14.96 12.15
N ASN A 413 -10.64 15.12 12.32
CA ASN A 413 -11.61 15.22 11.22
C ASN A 413 -11.49 16.51 10.39
N ILE A 414 -10.85 17.56 10.93
CA ILE A 414 -10.66 18.85 10.24
C ILE A 414 -9.26 18.94 9.62
N VAL A 415 -8.20 18.62 10.37
CA VAL A 415 -6.79 18.84 9.92
C VAL A 415 -6.05 17.58 9.49
N GLY A 416 -6.65 16.39 9.65
CA GLY A 416 -6.03 15.10 9.37
C GLY A 416 -5.05 14.64 10.46
N LEU A 417 -4.77 13.33 10.48
CA LEU A 417 -3.89 12.70 11.48
C LEU A 417 -2.44 13.21 11.42
N SER A 418 -1.93 13.55 10.23
CA SER A 418 -0.58 14.08 9.99
C SER A 418 -0.32 15.45 10.65
N HIS A 419 -1.38 16.22 10.93
CA HIS A 419 -1.30 17.54 11.56
C HIS A 419 -1.97 17.60 12.94
N LEU A 420 -2.51 16.48 13.44
CA LEU A 420 -3.27 16.40 14.70
C LEU A 420 -2.53 17.01 15.89
N GLY A 421 -1.22 16.76 16.03
CA GLY A 421 -0.41 17.33 17.11
C GLY A 421 -0.34 18.86 17.09
N SER A 422 -0.19 19.45 15.90
CA SER A 422 -0.20 20.91 15.73
C SER A 422 -1.60 21.47 15.97
N GLY A 423 -2.65 20.83 15.45
CA GLY A 423 -4.03 21.25 15.64
C GLY A 423 -4.46 21.22 17.10
N LEU A 424 -4.14 20.16 17.84
CA LEU A 424 -4.42 20.05 19.29
C LEU A 424 -3.70 21.13 20.09
N THR A 425 -2.42 21.39 19.76
CA THR A 425 -1.62 22.43 20.42
C THR A 425 -2.25 23.81 20.25
N VAL A 426 -2.70 24.14 19.05
CA VAL A 426 -3.38 25.42 18.76
C VAL A 426 -4.74 25.49 19.48
N ILE A 427 -5.55 24.44 19.46
CA ILE A 427 -6.88 24.42 20.12
C ILE A 427 -6.77 24.55 21.65
N PHE A 428 -5.81 23.89 22.29
CA PHE A 428 -5.58 24.04 23.73
C PHE A 428 -5.06 25.44 24.09
N LEU A 429 -4.18 26.03 23.25
CA LEU A 429 -3.75 27.41 23.42
C LEU A 429 -4.95 28.38 23.45
N THR A 430 -5.91 28.23 22.53
CA THR A 430 -7.14 29.07 22.47
C THR A 430 -8.02 28.93 23.70
N ASN A 431 -7.97 27.79 24.39
CA ASN A 431 -8.74 27.55 25.61
C ASN A 431 -8.13 28.28 26.84
N THR A 432 -6.88 28.75 26.74
CA THR A 432 -6.11 29.38 27.83
C THR A 432 -6.75 30.66 28.39
N PRO A 433 -7.11 31.68 27.58
CA PRO A 433 -7.69 32.92 28.10
C PRO A 433 -9.03 32.66 28.80
N GLY A 434 -9.81 31.70 28.25
CA GLY A 434 -11.06 31.24 28.84
C GLY A 434 -10.87 30.78 30.28
N ASN A 435 -10.05 29.74 30.49
CA ASN A 435 -9.85 29.18 31.82
C ASN A 435 -9.11 30.13 32.79
N LEU A 436 -8.22 30.98 32.29
CA LEU A 436 -7.47 31.93 33.12
C LEU A 436 -8.36 33.07 33.64
N PHE A 437 -9.35 33.52 32.86
CA PHE A 437 -10.16 34.69 33.21
C PHE A 437 -11.63 34.38 33.55
N THR A 438 -12.15 33.19 33.26
CA THR A 438 -13.57 32.83 33.53
C THR A 438 -13.98 33.03 34.99
N LEU A 439 -13.23 32.49 35.97
CA LEU A 439 -13.60 32.61 37.38
C LEU A 439 -13.48 34.06 37.91
N PRO A 440 -12.43 34.84 37.58
CA PRO A 440 -12.39 36.28 37.86
C PRO A 440 -13.53 37.07 37.22
N ILE A 441 -13.91 36.79 35.97
CA ILE A 441 -15.02 37.46 35.27
C ILE A 441 -16.35 37.10 35.96
N ALA A 442 -16.62 35.82 36.20
CA ALA A 442 -17.80 35.33 36.90
C ALA A 442 -17.92 35.95 38.30
N GLY A 443 -16.83 35.96 39.07
CA GLY A 443 -16.75 36.61 40.38
C GLY A 443 -16.98 38.11 40.30
N LYS A 444 -16.43 38.81 39.30
CA LYS A 444 -16.61 40.25 39.17
C LYS A 444 -18.03 40.66 38.73
N ILE A 445 -18.68 39.82 37.91
CA ILE A 445 -20.11 39.95 37.59
C ILE A 445 -20.93 39.82 38.87
N PHE A 446 -20.67 38.79 39.69
CA PHE A 446 -21.37 38.61 40.97
C PHE A 446 -21.10 39.75 41.96
N GLU A 447 -19.85 40.20 42.11
CA GLU A 447 -19.50 41.36 42.95
C GLU A 447 -20.28 42.63 42.55
N SER A 448 -20.52 42.87 41.25
CA SER A 448 -21.16 44.10 40.76
C SER A 448 -22.70 44.03 40.72
N THR A 449 -23.29 42.85 40.49
CA THR A 449 -24.76 42.69 40.43
C THR A 449 -25.37 42.24 41.75
N GLN A 450 -24.60 41.55 42.60
CA GLN A 450 -25.10 40.76 43.74
C GLN A 450 -26.17 39.72 43.36
N ASP A 451 -26.23 39.34 42.07
CA ASP A 451 -27.19 38.38 41.53
C ASP A 451 -26.48 37.24 40.79
N TYR A 452 -26.61 36.04 41.35
CA TYR A 452 -26.12 34.79 40.74
C TYR A 452 -26.66 34.56 39.33
N LYS A 453 -27.87 35.01 38.99
CA LYS A 453 -28.47 34.81 37.66
C LYS A 453 -27.66 35.45 36.55
N ALA A 454 -27.01 36.60 36.81
CA ALA A 454 -26.13 37.25 35.82
C ALA A 454 -24.91 36.37 35.48
N MET A 455 -24.29 35.77 36.50
CA MET A 455 -23.15 34.85 36.36
C MET A 455 -23.56 33.52 35.68
N ILE A 456 -24.74 33.00 36.01
CA ILE A 456 -25.29 31.79 35.37
C ILE A 456 -25.64 32.07 33.90
N GLY A 457 -26.21 33.25 33.61
CA GLY A 457 -26.52 33.71 32.25
C GLY A 457 -25.28 33.87 31.38
N TYR A 458 -24.19 34.42 31.92
CA TYR A 458 -22.88 34.43 31.28
C TYR A 458 -22.45 33.01 30.87
N THR A 459 -22.45 32.07 31.81
CA THR A 459 -22.07 30.67 31.56
C THR A 459 -22.94 30.00 30.48
N ALA A 460 -24.26 30.18 30.57
CA ALA A 460 -25.22 29.66 29.60
C ALA A 460 -24.97 30.24 28.20
N SER A 461 -24.78 31.56 28.09
CA SER A 461 -24.55 32.23 26.81
C SER A 461 -23.28 31.75 26.09
N MET A 462 -22.18 31.52 26.82
CA MET A 462 -20.93 31.02 26.23
C MET A 462 -21.09 29.59 25.68
N TYR A 463 -21.78 28.71 26.40
CA TYR A 463 -22.08 27.35 25.92
C TYR A 463 -23.02 27.34 24.71
N LEU A 464 -24.09 28.12 24.76
CA LEU A 464 -25.06 28.20 23.67
C LEU A 464 -24.42 28.80 22.40
N ALA A 465 -23.61 29.86 22.53
CA ALA A 465 -22.86 30.43 21.42
C ALA A 465 -21.87 29.42 20.82
N GLY A 466 -21.10 28.70 21.66
CA GLY A 466 -20.21 27.62 21.20
C GLY A 466 -20.96 26.48 20.50
N GLY A 467 -22.11 26.07 21.03
CA GLY A 467 -22.99 25.06 20.44
C GLY A 467 -23.56 25.49 19.09
N MET A 468 -24.00 26.75 18.96
CA MET A 468 -24.47 27.33 17.70
C MET A 468 -23.35 27.45 16.66
N ILE A 469 -22.12 27.77 17.06
CA ILE A 469 -20.96 27.76 16.16
C ILE A 469 -20.61 26.33 15.71
N LEU A 470 -20.70 25.32 16.59
CA LEU A 470 -20.54 23.91 16.21
C LEU A 470 -21.67 23.41 15.30
N PHE A 471 -22.89 23.89 15.49
CA PHE A 471 -24.03 23.62 14.62
C PHE A 471 -23.85 24.30 13.25
N PHE A 472 -23.33 25.53 13.22
CA PHE A 472 -22.91 26.19 11.99
C PHE A 472 -21.72 25.48 11.34
N LEU A 473 -20.75 24.95 12.08
CA LEU A 473 -19.65 24.13 11.55
C LEU A 473 -20.16 22.80 10.98
N MET A 474 -21.19 22.20 11.57
CA MET A 474 -21.86 21.04 11.00
C MET A 474 -22.50 21.40 9.65
N PHE A 475 -23.21 22.53 9.56
CA PHE A 475 -23.74 23.02 8.29
C PHE A 475 -22.64 23.42 7.32
N TYR A 476 -21.58 24.10 7.75
CA TYR A 476 -20.45 24.51 6.92
C TYR A 476 -19.77 23.28 6.34
N ASN A 477 -19.41 22.28 7.14
CA ASN A 477 -18.81 21.03 6.65
C ASN A 477 -19.79 20.19 5.80
N HIS A 478 -21.10 20.33 5.98
CA HIS A 478 -22.09 19.72 5.10
C HIS A 478 -22.31 20.53 3.81
N TYR A 479 -22.07 21.84 3.85
CA TYR A 479 -22.29 22.81 2.78
C TYR A 479 -21.05 22.96 1.91
N THR A 480 -19.82 23.01 2.43
CA THR A 480 -18.59 22.91 1.63
C THR A 480 -18.50 21.55 0.95
N LYS A 481 -18.70 20.45 1.68
CA LYS A 481 -18.86 19.12 1.06
C LYS A 481 -20.05 19.02 0.07
N ARG A 482 -20.96 20.00 0.05
CA ARG A 482 -22.03 20.15 -0.96
C ARG A 482 -21.81 21.27 -1.98
N VAL A 483 -20.87 22.19 -1.81
CA VAL A 483 -20.64 23.38 -2.66
C VAL A 483 -19.28 23.32 -3.36
N ASP A 484 -18.31 22.64 -2.76
CA ASP A 484 -17.32 21.87 -3.53
C ASP A 484 -18.01 20.74 -4.34
N ALA A 485 -19.31 20.48 -4.09
CA ALA A 485 -20.23 19.67 -4.92
C ALA A 485 -21.35 20.48 -5.63
N VAL A 486 -21.31 21.82 -5.63
CA VAL A 486 -22.05 22.64 -6.59
C VAL A 486 -20.97 23.21 -7.53
N PRO A 487 -20.68 22.54 -8.65
CA PRO A 487 -19.53 22.88 -9.47
C PRO A 487 -19.72 24.22 -10.18
N GLY A 488 -19.23 25.29 -9.57
CA GLY A 488 -18.66 26.39 -10.35
C GLY A 488 -17.47 25.83 -11.11
N ARG A 489 -17.63 25.58 -12.43
CA ARG A 489 -16.66 24.99 -13.37
C ARG A 489 -15.19 25.26 -12.97
N ARG A 490 -14.61 24.33 -12.20
CA ARG A 490 -13.16 24.11 -12.16
C ARG A 490 -12.90 22.91 -13.05
N THR A 491 -12.48 23.18 -14.28
CA THR A 491 -11.86 22.19 -15.15
C THR A 491 -10.73 21.51 -14.40
N PHE A 492 -10.67 20.17 -14.42
CA PHE A 492 -9.54 19.46 -13.83
C PHE A 492 -8.24 19.87 -14.51
N ASP A 493 -7.24 20.20 -13.70
CA ASP A 493 -5.90 20.40 -14.20
C ASP A 493 -5.21 19.05 -14.39
N PHE A 494 -5.45 18.48 -15.57
CA PHE A 494 -4.75 17.30 -16.08
C PHE A 494 -3.22 17.50 -16.16
N SER A 495 -2.71 18.74 -16.07
CA SER A 495 -1.27 19.03 -16.05
C SER A 495 -0.61 18.95 -14.67
N THR A 496 -1.36 18.54 -13.62
CA THR A 496 -0.78 18.26 -12.30
C THR A 496 0.38 17.25 -12.40
N HIS A 497 1.60 17.79 -12.34
CA HIS A 497 2.84 17.04 -12.51
C HIS A 497 2.88 15.81 -11.61
N ILE A 498 3.17 14.64 -12.19
CA ILE A 498 3.53 13.46 -11.40
C ILE A 498 4.77 13.84 -10.57
N PRO A 499 4.72 13.80 -9.23
CA PRO A 499 5.82 14.29 -8.38
C PRO A 499 7.07 13.38 -8.41
N TYR A 500 6.96 12.24 -9.09
CA TYR A 500 7.99 11.24 -9.35
C TYR A 500 7.87 10.85 -10.83
N SER A 501 8.91 10.30 -11.46
CA SER A 501 8.81 9.71 -12.80
C SER A 501 8.92 8.18 -12.74
N PRO A 502 7.92 7.46 -12.16
CA PRO A 502 7.87 6.01 -12.21
C PRO A 502 7.89 5.49 -13.66
N MET A 503 8.32 4.25 -13.82
CA MET A 503 8.56 3.65 -15.14
C MET A 503 7.55 2.57 -15.53
N ASN A 504 6.73 2.08 -14.59
CA ASN A 504 5.88 0.92 -14.82
C ASN A 504 4.41 1.32 -15.01
N ILE A 505 3.72 0.70 -15.96
CA ILE A 505 2.26 0.64 -16.01
C ILE A 505 1.87 -0.80 -15.66
N LEU A 506 1.02 -0.96 -14.65
CA LEU A 506 0.59 -2.27 -14.16
C LEU A 506 -0.82 -2.55 -14.64
N VAL A 507 -1.02 -3.71 -15.26
CA VAL A 507 -2.35 -4.19 -15.69
C VAL A 507 -2.73 -5.39 -14.83
N TYR A 508 -3.86 -5.30 -14.13
CA TYR A 508 -4.34 -6.39 -13.29
C TYR A 508 -4.74 -7.60 -14.15
N SER A 509 -4.34 -8.78 -13.69
CA SER A 509 -4.45 -10.06 -14.42
C SER A 509 -4.82 -11.25 -13.53
N GLY A 510 -5.32 -10.98 -12.31
CA GLY A 510 -5.87 -12.00 -11.42
C GLY A 510 -7.25 -12.49 -11.84
N GLU A 511 -7.89 -13.30 -10.99
CA GLU A 511 -9.18 -13.90 -11.29
C GLU A 511 -10.26 -12.84 -11.56
N GLY A 512 -11.21 -13.18 -12.43
CA GLY A 512 -12.30 -12.31 -12.87
C GLY A 512 -12.02 -11.54 -14.16
N ILE A 513 -10.76 -11.30 -14.55
CA ILE A 513 -10.44 -10.58 -15.78
C ILE A 513 -10.77 -11.42 -17.03
N SER A 514 -11.39 -10.79 -18.04
CA SER A 514 -11.56 -11.38 -19.37
C SER A 514 -10.22 -11.46 -20.10
N ARG A 515 -9.86 -12.65 -20.59
CA ARG A 515 -8.61 -12.87 -21.36
C ARG A 515 -8.53 -11.92 -22.57
N THR A 516 -9.62 -11.77 -23.30
CA THR A 516 -9.73 -10.87 -24.46
C THR A 516 -9.45 -9.43 -24.06
N SER A 517 -10.12 -8.91 -23.02
CA SER A 517 -9.90 -7.53 -22.56
C SER A 517 -8.48 -7.32 -22.01
N LEU A 518 -7.89 -8.31 -21.33
CA LEU A 518 -6.49 -8.23 -20.89
C LEU A 518 -5.51 -8.12 -22.07
N ILE A 519 -5.71 -8.91 -23.14
CA ILE A 519 -4.86 -8.87 -24.34
C ILE A 519 -4.96 -7.51 -25.03
N HIS A 520 -6.17 -7.02 -25.31
CA HIS A 520 -6.37 -5.71 -25.93
C HIS A 520 -5.82 -4.56 -25.06
N THR A 521 -6.08 -4.59 -23.74
CA THR A 521 -5.55 -3.58 -22.80
C THR A 521 -4.03 -3.51 -22.87
N VAL A 522 -3.35 -4.65 -22.72
CA VAL A 522 -1.90 -4.72 -22.68
C VAL A 522 -1.28 -4.30 -24.01
N ASN A 523 -1.86 -4.74 -25.14
CA ASN A 523 -1.33 -4.41 -26.47
C ASN A 523 -1.54 -2.94 -26.83
N SER A 524 -2.73 -2.38 -26.59
CA SER A 524 -3.02 -0.97 -26.82
C SER A 524 -2.13 -0.05 -25.97
N LEU A 525 -1.92 -0.38 -24.69
CA LEU A 525 -1.00 0.39 -23.83
C LEU A 525 0.43 0.31 -24.34
N ARG A 526 0.95 -0.88 -24.65
CA ARG A 526 2.32 -1.06 -25.18
C ARG A 526 2.56 -0.29 -26.47
N SER A 527 1.60 -0.32 -27.40
CA SER A 527 1.63 0.47 -28.64
C SER A 527 1.66 1.98 -28.36
N LEU A 528 0.84 2.47 -27.44
CA LEU A 528 0.68 3.90 -27.18
C LEU A 528 1.76 4.52 -26.28
N VAL A 529 2.39 3.76 -25.38
CA VAL A 529 3.28 4.30 -24.33
C VAL A 529 4.61 3.56 -24.13
N GLY A 530 4.83 2.44 -24.83
CA GLY A 530 5.97 1.52 -24.61
C GLY A 530 7.37 2.11 -24.85
N GLN A 531 7.49 3.27 -25.51
CA GLN A 531 8.77 3.99 -25.64
C GLN A 531 9.19 4.70 -24.32
N HIS A 532 8.27 4.83 -23.36
CA HIS A 532 8.47 5.62 -22.14
C HIS A 532 8.15 4.88 -20.84
N TYR A 533 7.37 3.79 -20.90
CA TYR A 533 6.99 2.99 -19.74
C TYR A 533 7.01 1.49 -20.07
N ASP A 534 7.39 0.67 -19.09
CA ASP A 534 7.23 -0.78 -19.17
C ASP A 534 5.82 -1.17 -18.76
N VAL A 535 5.14 -2.01 -19.56
CA VAL A 535 3.75 -2.43 -19.31
C VAL A 535 3.76 -3.87 -18.83
N MET A 536 3.57 -4.04 -17.52
CA MET A 536 3.64 -5.32 -16.82
C MET A 536 2.25 -5.81 -16.40
N LYS A 537 2.13 -7.11 -16.17
CA LYS A 537 0.94 -7.73 -15.56
C LYS A 537 1.17 -7.91 -14.05
N ILE A 538 0.12 -7.77 -13.24
CA ILE A 538 0.15 -8.02 -11.79
C ILE A 538 -1.09 -8.81 -11.35
N ASP A 539 -0.95 -9.70 -10.37
CA ASP A 539 -2.05 -10.46 -9.76
C ASP A 539 -2.40 -9.92 -8.35
N ASP A 540 -3.37 -10.55 -7.69
CA ASP A 540 -3.83 -10.20 -6.34
C ASP A 540 -2.71 -10.29 -5.29
N LYS A 541 -1.88 -11.33 -5.40
CA LYS A 541 -0.72 -11.55 -4.53
C LYS A 541 0.35 -10.50 -4.75
N GLY A 542 0.62 -10.13 -5.99
CA GLY A 542 1.52 -9.03 -6.35
C GLY A 542 1.04 -7.71 -5.74
N LEU A 543 -0.23 -7.34 -5.96
CA LEU A 543 -0.80 -6.11 -5.40
C LEU A 543 -0.73 -6.07 -3.86
N LEU A 544 -0.93 -7.20 -3.20
CA LEU A 544 -0.84 -7.31 -1.74
C LEU A 544 0.60 -7.25 -1.22
N THR A 545 1.50 -8.05 -1.79
CA THR A 545 2.83 -8.35 -1.20
C THR A 545 3.99 -7.54 -1.77
N GLU A 546 3.92 -7.10 -3.03
CA GLU A 546 5.01 -6.37 -3.67
C GLU A 546 4.95 -4.85 -3.38
N PRO A 547 6.11 -4.16 -3.37
CA PRO A 547 6.20 -2.71 -3.17
C PRO A 547 6.06 -1.97 -4.51
N TRP A 548 4.91 -2.12 -5.17
CA TRP A 548 4.69 -1.61 -6.53
C TRP A 548 4.43 -0.09 -6.57
N GLU A 549 3.85 0.47 -5.51
CA GLU A 549 3.23 1.80 -5.45
C GLU A 549 4.17 2.95 -5.86
N GLU A 550 5.44 2.87 -5.48
CA GLU A 550 6.47 3.89 -5.78
C GLU A 550 6.97 3.82 -7.24
N SER A 551 6.77 2.68 -7.92
CA SER A 551 7.29 2.41 -9.27
C SER A 551 6.25 2.53 -10.38
N THR A 552 4.98 2.74 -10.02
CA THR A 552 3.82 2.67 -10.92
C THR A 552 3.28 4.04 -11.34
N SER A 553 3.27 4.29 -12.64
CA SER A 553 2.72 5.50 -13.27
C SER A 553 1.22 5.42 -13.54
N LEU A 554 0.72 4.21 -13.79
CA LEU A 554 -0.70 3.93 -14.01
C LEU A 554 -1.00 2.48 -13.57
N LEU A 555 -2.07 2.29 -12.79
CA LEU A 555 -2.64 0.99 -12.48
C LEU A 555 -3.95 0.80 -13.27
N VAL A 556 -4.06 -0.29 -14.03
CA VAL A 556 -5.17 -0.56 -14.97
C VAL A 556 -5.92 -1.82 -14.58
N PHE A 557 -7.25 -1.75 -14.56
CA PHE A 557 -8.16 -2.86 -14.33
C PHE A 557 -9.04 -3.09 -15.58
N PRO A 558 -8.73 -4.10 -16.41
CA PRO A 558 -9.52 -4.48 -17.59
C PRO A 558 -10.96 -4.96 -17.27
N GLY A 559 -11.73 -5.25 -18.32
CA GLY A 559 -13.07 -5.82 -18.22
C GLY A 559 -13.10 -7.31 -17.84
N GLY A 560 -14.28 -7.81 -17.45
CA GLY A 560 -14.46 -9.17 -16.94
C GLY A 560 -15.65 -9.32 -15.96
N ARG A 561 -15.43 -9.98 -14.83
CA ARG A 561 -16.32 -10.17 -13.69
C ARG A 561 -15.77 -9.41 -12.48
N ASP A 562 -16.61 -8.64 -11.79
CA ASP A 562 -16.16 -7.79 -10.68
C ASP A 562 -16.18 -8.47 -9.30
N LEU A 563 -17.05 -9.47 -9.11
CA LEU A 563 -17.15 -10.23 -7.85
C LEU A 563 -15.84 -10.95 -7.44
N PRO A 564 -15.05 -11.56 -8.35
CA PRO A 564 -13.72 -12.06 -8.01
C PRO A 564 -12.78 -10.97 -7.48
N PHE A 565 -12.84 -9.75 -8.01
CA PHE A 565 -12.03 -8.64 -7.48
C PHE A 565 -12.42 -8.31 -6.04
N VAL A 566 -13.72 -8.33 -5.71
CA VAL A 566 -14.21 -8.16 -4.33
C VAL A 566 -13.73 -9.29 -3.42
N ARG A 567 -13.71 -10.54 -3.91
CA ARG A 567 -13.24 -11.71 -3.16
C ARG A 567 -11.73 -11.62 -2.86
N ASP A 568 -10.92 -11.25 -3.85
CA ASP A 568 -9.46 -11.40 -3.80
C ASP A 568 -8.71 -10.15 -3.32
N LEU A 569 -9.28 -8.95 -3.53
CA LEU A 569 -8.61 -7.68 -3.24
C LEU A 569 -9.21 -6.91 -2.04
N SER A 570 -10.25 -7.44 -1.39
CA SER A 570 -10.91 -6.75 -0.27
C SER A 570 -10.00 -6.53 0.93
N GLY A 571 -10.16 -5.38 1.59
CA GLY A 571 -9.33 -4.91 2.68
C GLY A 571 -7.92 -4.48 2.21
N PRO A 572 -6.83 -5.16 2.61
CA PRO A 572 -5.48 -4.59 2.51
C PRO A 572 -5.01 -4.21 1.10
N ALA A 573 -5.41 -4.94 0.06
CA ALA A 573 -5.04 -4.60 -1.31
C ALA A 573 -5.81 -3.36 -1.80
N ASN A 574 -7.11 -3.25 -1.51
CA ASN A 574 -7.87 -2.02 -1.77
C ASN A 574 -7.36 -0.81 -0.99
N ASP A 575 -6.92 -0.98 0.26
CA ASP A 575 -6.30 0.11 1.04
C ASP A 575 -5.00 0.61 0.40
N LYS A 576 -4.15 -0.30 -0.12
CA LYS A 576 -2.97 0.07 -0.92
C LYS A 576 -3.36 0.82 -2.20
N ILE A 577 -4.32 0.31 -2.97
CA ILE A 577 -4.77 0.93 -4.23
C ILE A 577 -5.35 2.33 -3.98
N LYS A 578 -6.16 2.50 -2.93
CA LYS A 578 -6.65 3.81 -2.49
C LYS A 578 -5.51 4.73 -2.06
N SER A 579 -4.55 4.25 -1.26
CA SER A 579 -3.43 5.07 -0.80
C SER A 579 -2.57 5.54 -1.98
N TYR A 580 -2.28 4.65 -2.94
CA TYR A 580 -1.56 4.98 -4.16
C TYR A 580 -2.24 6.12 -4.93
N VAL A 581 -3.54 6.01 -5.23
CA VAL A 581 -4.28 7.09 -5.92
C VAL A 581 -4.35 8.33 -5.04
N HIS A 582 -4.67 8.22 -3.75
CA HIS A 582 -4.78 9.37 -2.84
C HIS A 582 -3.49 10.20 -2.77
N SER A 583 -2.33 9.55 -2.85
CA SER A 583 -0.99 10.17 -2.86
C SER A 583 -0.52 10.71 -4.22
N GLY A 584 -1.36 10.69 -5.26
CA GLY A 584 -1.03 11.24 -6.60
C GLY A 584 -1.02 10.21 -7.73
N GLY A 585 -1.17 8.92 -7.42
CA GLY A 585 -1.22 7.84 -8.40
C GLY A 585 -2.38 7.96 -9.40
N ARG A 586 -2.29 7.19 -10.49
CA ARG A 586 -3.28 7.18 -11.57
C ARG A 586 -3.90 5.80 -11.70
N PHE A 587 -5.22 5.73 -11.81
CA PHE A 587 -5.99 4.49 -11.96
C PHE A 587 -6.84 4.51 -13.22
N PHE A 588 -6.94 3.40 -13.95
CA PHE A 588 -7.83 3.25 -15.12
C PHE A 588 -8.67 1.98 -15.00
N GLY A 589 -9.97 2.12 -14.73
CA GLY A 589 -10.93 1.02 -14.67
C GLY A 589 -11.76 0.93 -15.95
N ILE A 590 -11.84 -0.26 -16.54
CA ILE A 590 -12.57 -0.53 -17.79
C ILE A 590 -13.63 -1.60 -17.53
N CYS A 591 -14.88 -1.34 -17.91
CA CYS A 591 -16.03 -2.24 -17.73
C CYS A 591 -16.12 -2.79 -16.29
N ALA A 592 -15.79 -4.06 -16.03
CA ALA A 592 -15.70 -4.64 -14.68
C ALA A 592 -14.78 -3.85 -13.73
N GLY A 593 -13.64 -3.35 -14.21
CA GLY A 593 -12.76 -2.47 -13.44
C GLY A 593 -13.41 -1.12 -13.08
N ALA A 594 -14.29 -0.61 -13.93
CA ALA A 594 -15.05 0.63 -13.67
C ALA A 594 -16.20 0.40 -12.66
N TYR A 595 -16.91 -0.72 -12.77
CA TYR A 595 -17.88 -1.15 -11.76
C TYR A 595 -17.19 -1.31 -10.39
N TYR A 596 -16.09 -2.05 -10.33
CA TYR A 596 -15.32 -2.30 -9.10
C TYR A 596 -14.79 -1.02 -8.44
N ALA A 597 -14.44 -0.02 -9.24
CA ALA A 597 -13.99 1.28 -8.77
C ALA A 597 -15.11 2.30 -8.46
N SER A 598 -16.39 1.93 -8.60
CA SER A 598 -17.53 2.79 -8.25
C SER A 598 -18.08 2.45 -6.86
N ASP A 599 -18.53 3.44 -6.08
CA ASP A 599 -19.04 3.25 -4.71
C ASP A 599 -20.16 2.22 -4.64
N ARG A 600 -21.04 2.22 -5.65
CA ARG A 600 -22.12 1.25 -5.79
C ARG A 600 -22.28 0.78 -7.22
N ILE A 601 -22.75 -0.46 -7.37
CA ILE A 601 -23.13 -1.03 -8.67
C ILE A 601 -24.54 -1.63 -8.68
N THR A 602 -25.12 -1.65 -9.86
CA THR A 602 -26.30 -2.44 -10.21
C THR A 602 -26.11 -2.99 -11.63
N PHE A 603 -25.91 -4.29 -11.73
CA PHE A 603 -25.73 -5.01 -12.98
C PHE A 603 -26.89 -5.97 -13.23
N GLU A 604 -27.46 -5.95 -14.43
CA GLU A 604 -28.55 -6.81 -14.94
C GLU A 604 -29.65 -7.15 -13.90
N PRO A 605 -30.30 -6.14 -13.29
CA PRO A 605 -31.27 -6.34 -12.22
C PRO A 605 -32.51 -7.11 -12.69
N GLY A 606 -32.95 -8.09 -11.91
CA GLY A 606 -34.05 -9.00 -12.23
C GLY A 606 -33.67 -10.18 -13.12
N THR A 607 -32.38 -10.38 -13.42
CA THR A 607 -31.88 -11.50 -14.24
C THR A 607 -31.06 -12.50 -13.41
N PRO A 608 -30.72 -13.69 -13.94
CA PRO A 608 -29.75 -14.60 -13.32
C PRO A 608 -28.32 -14.04 -13.22
N LEU A 609 -28.01 -12.93 -13.92
CA LEU A 609 -26.72 -12.25 -13.89
C LEU A 609 -26.69 -11.06 -12.91
N GLU A 610 -27.73 -10.90 -12.08
CA GLU A 610 -27.85 -9.74 -11.20
C GLU A 610 -26.68 -9.60 -10.23
N VAL A 611 -26.05 -8.41 -10.21
CA VAL A 611 -25.09 -8.02 -9.18
C VAL A 611 -25.44 -6.65 -8.62
N GLN A 612 -25.77 -6.59 -7.33
CA GLN A 612 -26.02 -5.33 -6.61
C GLN A 612 -25.14 -5.25 -5.36
N GLY A 613 -24.61 -4.06 -5.06
CA GLY A 613 -23.91 -3.82 -3.80
C GLY A 613 -23.00 -2.59 -3.83
N SER A 614 -22.34 -2.34 -2.71
CA SER A 614 -21.22 -1.39 -2.63
C SER A 614 -19.91 -2.02 -3.11
N ARG A 615 -18.95 -1.21 -3.54
CA ARG A 615 -17.54 -1.64 -3.72
C ARG A 615 -16.63 -0.80 -2.84
N GLU A 616 -15.53 -1.40 -2.43
CA GLU A 616 -14.67 -0.80 -1.44
C GLU A 616 -13.84 0.37 -1.98
N LEU A 617 -13.38 0.31 -3.25
CA LEU A 617 -12.54 1.36 -3.85
C LEU A 617 -13.24 2.72 -3.89
N GLY A 618 -14.45 2.79 -4.45
CA GLY A 618 -15.31 3.97 -4.41
C GLY A 618 -14.72 5.24 -5.03
N PHE A 619 -13.89 5.15 -6.07
CA PHE A 619 -13.31 6.32 -6.74
C PHE A 619 -14.38 7.19 -7.41
N PHE A 620 -15.36 6.59 -8.10
CA PHE A 620 -16.60 7.28 -8.44
C PHE A 620 -17.58 7.14 -7.27
N GLN A 621 -17.94 8.25 -6.63
CA GLN A 621 -18.78 8.29 -5.42
C GLN A 621 -20.29 8.04 -5.68
N GLY A 622 -20.63 7.46 -6.83
CA GLY A 622 -22.01 7.23 -7.28
C GLY A 622 -22.29 5.81 -7.74
N LEU A 623 -23.47 5.63 -8.35
CA LEU A 623 -23.92 4.35 -8.89
C LEU A 623 -23.44 4.17 -10.33
N CYS A 624 -22.68 3.11 -10.60
CA CYS A 624 -22.50 2.61 -11.96
C CYS A 624 -23.57 1.55 -12.26
N ARG A 625 -24.38 1.75 -13.30
CA ARG A 625 -25.49 0.86 -13.66
C ARG A 625 -25.28 0.26 -15.05
N GLY A 626 -25.55 -1.04 -15.21
CA GLY A 626 -25.61 -1.67 -16.52
C GLY A 626 -26.26 -3.07 -16.51
N ALA A 627 -26.11 -3.86 -17.57
CA ALA A 627 -25.47 -3.45 -18.82
C ALA A 627 -26.27 -2.30 -19.46
N VAL A 628 -25.60 -1.42 -20.23
CA VAL A 628 -26.28 -0.28 -20.89
C VAL A 628 -27.27 -0.77 -21.96
N TYR A 629 -26.97 -1.92 -22.58
CA TYR A 629 -27.81 -2.58 -23.56
C TYR A 629 -28.05 -4.03 -23.13
N PRO A 630 -29.28 -4.56 -23.28
CA PRO A 630 -29.58 -5.95 -22.94
C PRO A 630 -28.91 -6.93 -23.90
N GLY A 631 -28.80 -8.20 -23.46
CA GLY A 631 -28.22 -9.31 -24.24
C GLY A 631 -26.77 -9.64 -23.89
N PHE A 632 -26.24 -9.14 -22.78
CA PHE A 632 -24.94 -9.57 -22.27
C PHE A 632 -24.96 -11.05 -21.83
N VAL A 633 -23.91 -11.78 -22.18
CA VAL A 633 -23.67 -13.16 -21.78
C VAL A 633 -22.19 -13.27 -21.39
N TYR A 634 -21.89 -13.88 -20.25
CA TYR A 634 -20.49 -14.11 -19.85
C TYR A 634 -19.80 -15.05 -20.86
N GLU A 635 -18.53 -14.78 -21.14
CA GLU A 635 -17.67 -15.60 -22.02
C GLU A 635 -18.18 -15.73 -23.47
N SER A 636 -19.09 -14.84 -23.90
CA SER A 636 -19.61 -14.76 -25.26
C SER A 636 -19.64 -13.30 -25.76
N GLU A 637 -19.54 -13.11 -27.08
CA GLU A 637 -19.68 -11.79 -27.72
C GLU A 637 -21.14 -11.49 -28.14
N SER A 638 -22.12 -12.25 -27.65
CA SER A 638 -23.57 -12.05 -27.88
C SER A 638 -24.07 -10.64 -27.52
N GLY A 639 -23.44 -10.00 -26.54
CA GLY A 639 -23.72 -8.64 -26.11
C GLY A 639 -22.89 -7.55 -26.82
N ALA A 640 -22.00 -7.93 -27.74
CA ALA A 640 -21.06 -7.02 -28.40
C ALA A 640 -21.76 -6.08 -29.38
N ARG A 641 -21.32 -4.82 -29.42
CA ARG A 641 -21.89 -3.74 -30.25
C ARG A 641 -20.82 -2.71 -30.66
N ALA A 642 -21.04 -2.05 -31.80
CA ALA A 642 -20.29 -0.86 -32.19
C ALA A 642 -21.02 0.39 -31.66
N VAL A 643 -20.50 1.00 -30.59
CA VAL A 643 -21.21 2.05 -29.85
C VAL A 643 -20.63 3.43 -30.11
N GLU A 644 -21.50 4.35 -30.53
CA GLU A 644 -21.15 5.75 -30.78
C GLU A 644 -21.14 6.59 -29.49
N LEU A 645 -20.06 7.35 -29.31
CA LEU A 645 -19.83 8.27 -28.21
C LEU A 645 -19.84 9.71 -28.69
N CYS A 646 -20.50 10.60 -27.94
CA CYS A 646 -20.28 12.04 -28.04
C CYS A 646 -19.16 12.44 -27.06
N LEU A 647 -18.15 13.17 -27.52
CA LEU A 647 -17.00 13.59 -26.71
C LEU A 647 -17.23 14.96 -26.06
N ASN A 648 -16.63 15.18 -24.88
CA ASN A 648 -16.75 16.46 -24.18
C ASN A 648 -15.88 17.55 -24.82
N LYS A 649 -16.52 18.37 -25.67
CA LYS A 649 -15.88 19.47 -26.40
C LYS A 649 -15.05 20.39 -25.50
N ASP A 650 -15.53 20.74 -24.31
CA ASP A 650 -14.81 21.63 -23.39
C ASP A 650 -13.45 21.05 -22.93
N ILE A 651 -13.31 19.72 -22.90
CA ILE A 651 -12.12 18.99 -22.42
C ILE A 651 -11.13 18.73 -23.56
N PHE A 652 -11.65 18.35 -24.72
CA PHE A 652 -10.86 17.92 -25.88
C PHE A 652 -10.58 19.05 -26.88
N ALA A 653 -11.13 20.26 -26.69
CA ALA A 653 -10.91 21.43 -27.56
C ALA A 653 -9.43 21.77 -27.79
N GLN A 654 -8.57 21.60 -26.79
CA GLN A 654 -7.14 21.89 -26.90
C GLN A 654 -6.34 20.81 -27.65
N ASP A 655 -6.89 19.60 -27.80
CA ASP A 655 -6.16 18.47 -28.38
C ASP A 655 -6.30 18.38 -29.91
N GLN A 656 -7.15 19.24 -30.50
CA GLN A 656 -7.39 19.33 -31.95
C GLN A 656 -7.73 17.98 -32.61
N LEU A 657 -8.54 17.14 -31.94
CA LEU A 657 -8.85 15.77 -32.38
C LEU A 657 -9.37 15.68 -33.84
N GLY A 658 -10.06 16.71 -34.33
CA GLY A 658 -10.66 16.73 -35.67
C GLY A 658 -12.03 16.06 -35.78
N PHE A 659 -12.52 15.45 -34.69
CA PHE A 659 -13.83 14.82 -34.58
C PHE A 659 -14.45 15.10 -33.20
N GLU A 660 -15.78 15.14 -33.15
CA GLU A 660 -16.56 15.38 -31.91
C GLU A 660 -17.27 14.11 -31.40
N GLU A 661 -17.30 13.08 -32.23
CA GLU A 661 -17.91 11.77 -31.96
C GLU A 661 -16.95 10.68 -32.42
N THR A 662 -16.99 9.50 -31.79
CA THR A 662 -16.19 8.34 -32.20
C THR A 662 -16.94 7.05 -31.89
N THR A 663 -16.56 5.93 -32.52
CA THR A 663 -17.19 4.62 -32.30
C THR A 663 -16.19 3.69 -31.61
N VAL A 664 -16.65 3.00 -30.57
CA VAL A 664 -15.81 2.10 -29.75
C VAL A 664 -16.50 0.76 -29.53
N TYR A 665 -15.71 -0.24 -29.14
CA TYR A 665 -16.25 -1.55 -28.75
C TYR A 665 -17.04 -1.44 -27.44
N PHE A 666 -18.10 -2.24 -27.32
CA PHE A 666 -18.87 -2.42 -26.10
C PHE A 666 -19.29 -3.88 -25.99
N ASN A 667 -19.10 -4.50 -24.82
CA ASN A 667 -19.79 -5.72 -24.41
C ASN A 667 -19.99 -5.67 -22.87
N GLY A 668 -21.25 -5.69 -22.40
CA GLY A 668 -21.59 -5.77 -20.96
C GLY A 668 -21.30 -4.55 -20.06
N GLY A 669 -20.78 -3.45 -20.60
CA GLY A 669 -20.40 -2.29 -19.78
C GLY A 669 -21.56 -1.42 -19.27
N GLY A 670 -21.24 -0.48 -18.39
CA GLY A 670 -22.19 0.35 -17.63
C GLY A 670 -22.21 1.83 -18.00
N TYR A 671 -23.09 2.59 -17.33
CA TYR A 671 -23.08 4.05 -17.34
C TYR A 671 -23.05 4.62 -15.92
N PHE A 672 -22.46 5.79 -15.78
CA PHE A 672 -22.32 6.48 -14.48
C PHE A 672 -23.56 7.34 -14.23
N VAL A 673 -24.41 6.91 -13.29
CA VAL A 673 -25.69 7.58 -12.99
C VAL A 673 -25.40 8.94 -12.38
N ASP A 674 -26.01 10.00 -12.93
CA ASP A 674 -25.89 11.38 -12.42
C ASP A 674 -24.45 11.88 -12.24
N ALA A 675 -23.49 11.40 -13.05
CA ALA A 675 -22.05 11.66 -12.87
C ALA A 675 -21.69 13.15 -12.64
N GLU A 676 -22.36 14.06 -13.35
CA GLU A 676 -22.19 15.52 -13.26
C GLU A 676 -22.61 16.12 -11.89
N ARG A 677 -23.34 15.37 -11.07
CA ARG A 677 -23.76 15.77 -9.71
C ARG A 677 -22.73 15.41 -8.63
N TYR A 678 -21.72 14.61 -8.94
CA TYR A 678 -20.74 14.14 -7.95
C TYR A 678 -19.51 15.07 -7.89
N PRO A 679 -19.13 15.56 -6.70
CA PRO A 679 -17.91 16.35 -6.55
C PRO A 679 -16.71 15.53 -6.99
N GLY A 680 -15.70 16.19 -7.57
CA GLY A 680 -14.50 15.50 -8.03
C GLY A 680 -14.67 14.72 -9.34
N THR A 681 -15.86 14.70 -9.96
CA THR A 681 -16.12 13.91 -11.18
C THR A 681 -16.34 14.80 -12.41
N GLN A 682 -15.75 14.43 -13.54
CA GLN A 682 -15.95 15.07 -14.85
C GLN A 682 -16.26 14.02 -15.92
N VAL A 683 -17.32 14.22 -16.69
CA VAL A 683 -17.68 13.32 -17.81
C VAL A 683 -16.81 13.64 -19.03
N LEU A 684 -16.12 12.63 -19.57
CA LEU A 684 -15.28 12.75 -20.76
C LEU A 684 -16.04 12.41 -22.05
N ALA A 685 -16.93 11.43 -21.98
CA ALA A 685 -17.74 10.99 -23.11
C ALA A 685 -19.09 10.44 -22.64
N TRP A 686 -20.10 10.56 -23.50
CA TRP A 686 -21.44 10.03 -23.26
C TRP A 686 -21.89 9.10 -24.40
N TYR A 687 -22.78 8.16 -24.09
CA TYR A 687 -23.48 7.33 -25.07
C TYR A 687 -24.41 8.20 -25.93
N LYS A 688 -24.20 8.20 -27.25
CA LYS A 688 -25.01 8.99 -28.20
C LYS A 688 -26.45 8.49 -28.34
N HIS A 689 -26.64 7.17 -28.30
CA HIS A 689 -27.95 6.52 -28.33
C HIS A 689 -28.10 5.62 -27.10
N SER A 690 -29.19 5.75 -26.34
CA SER A 690 -29.48 4.89 -25.17
C SER A 690 -30.88 4.28 -25.27
N PRO A 691 -31.11 3.04 -24.77
CA PRO A 691 -32.41 2.39 -24.90
C PRO A 691 -33.54 3.12 -24.17
N SER A 692 -34.70 3.21 -24.82
CA SER A 692 -35.89 3.92 -24.32
C SER A 692 -36.56 3.30 -23.08
N GLN A 693 -36.08 2.15 -22.60
CA GLN A 693 -36.61 1.43 -21.43
C GLN A 693 -35.92 1.82 -20.11
N ILE A 694 -34.84 2.61 -20.12
CA ILE A 694 -34.06 2.97 -18.92
C ILE A 694 -34.50 4.33 -18.34
N GLU A 695 -35.57 4.29 -17.53
CA GLU A 695 -36.19 5.36 -16.72
C GLU A 695 -36.48 6.70 -17.45
N ALA A 696 -37.76 7.07 -17.51
CA ALA A 696 -38.26 8.27 -18.17
C ALA A 696 -37.89 9.57 -17.43
N GLY A 697 -36.65 10.04 -17.62
CA GLY A 697 -36.13 11.29 -17.09
C GLY A 697 -34.91 11.78 -17.86
N SER A 698 -35.14 12.70 -18.80
CA SER A 698 -34.19 13.44 -19.64
C SER A 698 -32.73 13.51 -19.13
N ALA A 699 -31.83 12.66 -19.67
CA ALA A 699 -30.38 12.92 -19.72
C ALA A 699 -29.65 11.92 -20.63
N ILE A 700 -28.70 12.44 -21.42
CA ILE A 700 -27.65 11.69 -22.13
C ILE A 700 -26.80 10.93 -21.08
N LYS A 701 -26.47 9.65 -21.31
CA LYS A 701 -25.82 8.78 -20.28
C LYS A 701 -24.29 8.84 -20.34
N ALA A 702 -23.62 9.08 -19.22
CA ALA A 702 -22.15 9.16 -19.16
C ALA A 702 -21.47 7.77 -19.36
N ALA A 703 -20.59 7.67 -20.36
CA ALA A 703 -19.88 6.44 -20.73
C ALA A 703 -18.44 6.38 -20.20
N MET A 704 -17.83 7.54 -19.95
CA MET A 704 -16.49 7.66 -19.40
C MET A 704 -16.41 8.87 -18.46
N VAL A 705 -15.86 8.66 -17.27
CA VAL A 705 -15.70 9.70 -16.23
C VAL A 705 -14.27 9.72 -15.69
N ALA A 706 -13.80 10.91 -15.35
CA ALA A 706 -12.56 11.11 -14.60
C ALA A 706 -12.93 11.58 -13.18
N CYS A 707 -12.44 10.87 -12.17
CA CYS A 707 -12.72 11.09 -10.76
C CYS A 707 -11.43 11.43 -10.00
N GLN A 708 -11.36 12.62 -9.42
CA GLN A 708 -10.27 13.06 -8.56
C GLN A 708 -10.41 12.40 -7.18
N TYR A 709 -9.35 11.75 -6.71
CA TYR A 709 -9.31 11.07 -5.42
C TYR A 709 -8.03 11.40 -4.67
N GLY A 710 -8.13 12.24 -3.64
CA GLY A 710 -6.96 12.86 -3.01
C GLY A 710 -6.19 13.72 -4.03
N GLN A 711 -4.89 13.48 -4.17
CA GLN A 711 -4.04 14.13 -5.18
C GLN A 711 -4.05 13.41 -6.54
N GLY A 712 -4.50 12.15 -6.59
CA GLY A 712 -4.52 11.35 -7.81
C GLY A 712 -5.84 11.37 -8.58
N LEU A 713 -5.86 10.60 -9.67
CA LEU A 713 -6.94 10.60 -10.66
C LEU A 713 -7.29 9.17 -11.06
N ALA A 714 -8.58 8.84 -10.99
CA ALA A 714 -9.15 7.59 -11.46
C ALA A 714 -10.02 7.82 -12.70
N LEU A 715 -9.61 7.28 -13.83
CA LEU A 715 -10.40 7.24 -15.06
C LEU A 715 -11.24 5.97 -15.08
N LEU A 716 -12.56 6.08 -15.20
CA LEU A 716 -13.47 4.93 -15.26
C LEU A 716 -14.28 4.96 -16.56
N THR A 717 -14.44 3.82 -17.23
CA THR A 717 -15.23 3.73 -18.46
C THR A 717 -16.06 2.45 -18.55
N GLY A 718 -17.29 2.57 -19.05
CA GLY A 718 -18.18 1.44 -19.36
C GLY A 718 -18.16 1.02 -20.82
N VAL A 719 -17.22 1.52 -21.61
CA VAL A 719 -16.94 1.08 -22.99
C VAL A 719 -15.51 0.57 -23.07
N HIS A 720 -15.14 -0.04 -24.20
CA HIS A 720 -13.82 -0.61 -24.42
C HIS A 720 -13.03 0.21 -25.46
N PRO A 721 -12.52 1.41 -25.11
CA PRO A 721 -11.69 2.19 -26.01
C PRO A 721 -10.33 1.53 -26.28
N GLU A 722 -9.91 0.55 -25.48
CA GLU A 722 -8.67 -0.22 -25.62
C GLU A 722 -8.74 -1.36 -26.64
N TYR A 723 -9.94 -1.74 -27.08
CA TYR A 723 -10.13 -2.73 -28.14
C TYR A 723 -9.76 -2.13 -29.49
N ASP A 724 -8.67 -2.63 -30.07
CA ASP A 724 -8.25 -2.37 -31.43
C ASP A 724 -9.07 -3.26 -32.39
N ALA A 725 -9.81 -2.63 -33.30
CA ALA A 725 -10.75 -3.30 -34.21
C ALA A 725 -10.07 -4.24 -35.20
N THR A 726 -8.76 -4.07 -35.46
CA THR A 726 -7.98 -4.90 -36.39
C THR A 726 -7.70 -6.31 -35.86
N HIS A 727 -8.05 -6.57 -34.60
CA HIS A 727 -7.84 -7.84 -33.91
C HIS A 727 -9.13 -8.57 -33.51
N LEU A 728 -10.27 -8.09 -34.00
CA LEU A 728 -11.57 -8.74 -33.85
C LEU A 728 -11.82 -9.70 -35.01
N ASP A 729 -12.20 -10.96 -34.74
CA ASP A 729 -12.57 -11.90 -35.82
C ASP A 729 -13.95 -11.55 -36.38
N ALA A 730 -13.97 -10.87 -37.52
CA ALA A 730 -15.19 -10.49 -38.23
C ALA A 730 -16.14 -11.65 -38.60
N ARG A 731 -15.74 -12.91 -38.39
CA ARG A 731 -16.55 -14.12 -38.62
C ARG A 731 -17.06 -14.78 -37.32
N ASN A 732 -16.80 -14.19 -36.15
CA ASN A 732 -17.22 -14.74 -34.87
C ASN A 732 -18.76 -14.91 -34.84
N PRO A 733 -19.29 -16.15 -34.73
CA PRO A 733 -20.73 -16.41 -34.76
C PRO A 733 -21.48 -15.84 -33.55
N ASP A 734 -20.76 -15.54 -32.47
CA ASP A 734 -21.32 -14.97 -31.26
C ASP A 734 -21.64 -13.47 -31.39
N TYR A 735 -21.13 -12.75 -32.39
CA TYR A 735 -21.49 -11.34 -32.52
C TYR A 735 -23.01 -11.19 -32.65
N GLY A 736 -23.57 -10.30 -31.81
CA GLY A 736 -25.01 -10.13 -31.63
C GLY A 736 -25.76 -9.72 -32.90
N PRO A 737 -27.08 -9.43 -32.81
CA PRO A 737 -27.96 -9.25 -33.98
C PRO A 737 -27.66 -8.03 -34.89
N GLU A 738 -26.53 -7.35 -34.70
CA GLU A 738 -26.06 -6.21 -35.49
C GLU A 738 -25.00 -6.68 -36.52
N PRO A 739 -25.32 -6.70 -37.84
CA PRO A 739 -24.36 -7.13 -38.85
C PRO A 739 -23.19 -6.14 -38.97
N ASN A 740 -21.99 -6.68 -39.22
CA ASN A 740 -20.77 -5.93 -39.54
C ASN A 740 -20.20 -5.02 -38.43
N ILE A 741 -20.35 -5.39 -37.15
CA ILE A 741 -19.74 -4.68 -35.99
C ILE A 741 -18.25 -4.35 -36.23
N VAL A 742 -17.45 -5.33 -36.66
CA VAL A 742 -16.00 -5.15 -36.88
C VAL A 742 -15.73 -4.13 -38.00
N THR A 743 -16.51 -4.14 -39.08
CA THR A 743 -16.38 -3.17 -40.17
C THR A 743 -16.64 -1.73 -39.69
N ARG A 744 -17.71 -1.51 -38.91
CA ARG A 744 -18.05 -0.19 -38.34
C ARG A 744 -16.98 0.32 -37.38
N LEU A 745 -16.32 -0.57 -36.64
CA LEU A 745 -15.22 -0.22 -35.75
C LEU A 745 -13.94 0.11 -36.54
N LEU A 746 -13.62 -0.66 -37.59
CA LEU A 746 -12.48 -0.41 -38.48
C LEU A 746 -12.57 0.94 -39.19
N GLU A 747 -13.77 1.36 -39.64
CA GLU A 747 -14.01 2.70 -40.22
C GLU A 747 -13.63 3.85 -39.26
N LYS A 748 -13.61 3.58 -37.96
CA LYS A 748 -13.41 4.56 -36.88
C LYS A 748 -12.16 4.33 -36.03
N GLU A 749 -11.33 3.36 -36.40
CA GLU A 749 -10.16 2.89 -35.64
C GLU A 749 -9.13 4.01 -35.40
N ASN A 750 -8.87 4.87 -36.39
CA ASN A 750 -7.95 6.00 -36.22
C ASN A 750 -8.49 7.07 -35.25
N GLU A 751 -9.82 7.31 -35.25
CA GLU A 751 -10.47 8.22 -34.30
C GLU A 751 -10.42 7.63 -32.89
N ARG A 752 -10.75 6.34 -32.72
CA ARG A 752 -10.63 5.60 -31.45
C ARG A 752 -9.21 5.66 -30.89
N ARG A 753 -8.19 5.38 -31.72
CA ARG A 753 -6.77 5.41 -31.31
C ARG A 753 -6.33 6.81 -30.89
N THR A 754 -6.76 7.85 -31.62
CA THR A 754 -6.46 9.25 -31.30
C THR A 754 -7.15 9.70 -30.01
N PHE A 755 -8.41 9.28 -29.81
CA PHE A 755 -9.16 9.52 -28.58
C PHE A 755 -8.47 8.88 -27.36
N LEU A 756 -8.14 7.57 -27.41
CA LEU A 756 -7.44 6.90 -26.32
C LEU A 756 -6.06 7.53 -26.04
N ARG A 757 -5.32 7.93 -27.08
CA ARG A 757 -4.05 8.65 -26.94
C ARG A 757 -4.22 9.98 -26.19
N SER A 758 -5.23 10.79 -26.53
CA SER A 758 -5.51 12.03 -25.80
C SER A 758 -5.89 11.74 -24.34
N VAL A 759 -6.78 10.77 -24.10
CA VAL A 759 -7.20 10.37 -22.76
C VAL A 759 -6.00 9.97 -21.88
N LEU A 760 -5.10 9.12 -22.36
CA LEU A 760 -3.90 8.72 -21.63
C LEU A 760 -2.90 9.89 -21.46
N THR A 761 -2.80 10.80 -22.44
CA THR A 761 -1.99 12.03 -22.32
C THR A 761 -2.51 12.92 -21.19
N LYS A 762 -3.83 13.10 -21.08
CA LYS A 762 -4.48 13.84 -19.98
C LYS A 762 -4.30 13.16 -18.61
N MET A 763 -4.09 11.84 -18.55
CA MET A 763 -3.70 11.19 -17.29
C MET A 763 -2.26 11.51 -16.85
N GLY A 764 -1.48 12.22 -17.68
CA GLY A 764 -0.09 12.62 -17.42
C GLY A 764 0.96 11.72 -18.04
N LEU A 765 0.57 10.76 -18.90
CA LEU A 765 1.49 9.83 -19.53
C LEU A 765 2.14 10.39 -20.80
N LYS A 766 3.43 10.11 -20.98
CA LYS A 766 4.15 10.37 -22.24
C LYS A 766 3.78 9.32 -23.29
N MET A 767 3.34 9.76 -24.47
CA MET A 767 2.96 8.87 -25.55
C MET A 767 4.14 8.57 -26.48
N SER A 768 4.28 7.32 -26.91
CA SER A 768 5.22 6.90 -27.97
C SER A 768 5.04 7.77 -29.22
N GLN A 769 6.12 8.20 -29.86
CA GLN A 769 6.03 8.85 -31.17
C GLN A 769 5.56 7.81 -32.22
N PRO A 770 4.68 8.20 -33.16
CA PRO A 770 4.47 7.40 -34.36
C PRO A 770 5.81 7.33 -35.09
N GLU A 771 6.28 6.12 -35.40
CA GLU A 771 7.48 5.98 -36.22
C GLU A 771 7.25 6.65 -37.58
N PRO A 772 8.25 7.35 -38.15
CA PRO A 772 8.18 7.74 -39.54
C PRO A 772 8.03 6.46 -40.36
N ALA A 773 7.00 6.39 -41.20
CA ALA A 773 6.72 5.21 -42.01
C ALA A 773 7.95 4.90 -42.89
N VAL A 774 8.74 3.91 -42.48
CA VAL A 774 9.80 3.35 -43.31
C VAL A 774 9.12 2.85 -44.57
N ALA A 775 9.54 3.38 -45.73
CA ALA A 775 8.90 3.10 -46.99
C ALA A 775 8.97 1.59 -47.29
N VAL A 776 7.84 0.89 -47.08
CA VAL A 776 7.70 -0.53 -47.39
C VAL A 776 7.97 -0.70 -48.87
N SER A 777 9.06 -1.39 -49.20
CA SER A 777 9.38 -1.70 -50.60
C SER A 777 8.27 -2.59 -51.18
N PRO A 778 7.81 -2.34 -52.43
CA PRO A 778 6.56 -2.91 -52.96
C PRO A 778 6.60 -4.42 -53.26
N SER A 779 7.64 -5.13 -52.83
CA SER A 779 7.84 -6.57 -53.02
C SER A 779 7.22 -7.44 -51.93
N VAL A 780 6.74 -6.87 -50.81
CA VAL A 780 5.96 -7.60 -49.80
C VAL A 780 4.48 -7.23 -49.94
N ILE A 781 3.78 -7.93 -50.83
CA ILE A 781 2.32 -7.87 -50.91
C ILE A 781 1.76 -8.63 -49.70
N LEU A 782 1.45 -7.90 -48.63
CA LEU A 782 0.66 -8.43 -47.52
C LEU A 782 -0.74 -8.84 -48.04
N PRO A 783 -1.31 -9.96 -47.55
CA PRO A 783 -2.67 -10.34 -47.91
C PRO A 783 -3.69 -9.28 -47.44
N PRO A 784 -4.80 -9.07 -48.17
CA PRO A 784 -5.82 -8.10 -47.78
C PRO A 784 -6.43 -8.50 -46.43
N GLY A 785 -6.06 -7.76 -45.38
CA GLY A 785 -6.43 -8.05 -43.99
C GLY A 785 -5.30 -7.82 -42.97
N ALA A 786 -4.04 -7.71 -43.40
CA ALA A 786 -2.93 -7.37 -42.49
C ALA A 786 -2.90 -5.85 -42.20
N ILE A 787 -3.66 -5.40 -41.20
CA ILE A 787 -3.70 -4.00 -40.75
C ILE A 787 -2.72 -3.79 -39.59
N GLN A 788 -2.13 -2.60 -39.51
CA GLN A 788 -1.19 -2.18 -38.46
C GLN A 788 -1.86 -2.11 -37.07
N GLY A 789 -1.45 -2.96 -36.13
CA GLY A 789 -1.92 -2.91 -34.73
C GLY A 789 -1.07 -3.76 -33.78
N ILE A 790 -1.22 -5.08 -33.86
CA ILE A 790 -0.40 -6.10 -33.19
C ILE A 790 0.69 -6.58 -34.17
N PRO A 791 1.93 -6.76 -33.71
CA PRO A 791 2.91 -7.54 -34.44
C PRO A 791 2.47 -9.02 -34.41
N ALA A 792 1.87 -9.49 -35.51
CA ALA A 792 1.55 -10.90 -35.68
C ALA A 792 2.85 -11.73 -35.77
N VAL A 793 2.80 -13.01 -35.37
CA VAL A 793 4.01 -13.85 -35.31
C VAL A 793 4.58 -14.02 -36.71
N THR A 794 5.78 -13.46 -36.92
CA THR A 794 6.46 -13.51 -38.21
C THR A 794 7.08 -14.87 -38.46
N PRO A 795 7.29 -15.28 -39.72
CA PRO A 795 8.06 -16.49 -40.04
C PRO A 795 9.44 -16.49 -39.37
N LEU A 796 9.89 -17.67 -38.95
CA LEU A 796 11.19 -17.92 -38.35
C LEU A 796 12.19 -18.28 -39.46
N PHE A 797 13.13 -17.41 -39.77
CA PHE A 797 14.18 -17.69 -40.74
C PHE A 797 15.31 -18.49 -40.11
N LEU A 798 15.56 -19.69 -40.63
CA LEU A 798 16.62 -20.60 -40.18
C LEU A 798 17.76 -20.61 -41.19
N ALA A 799 18.93 -20.14 -40.78
CA ALA A 799 20.16 -20.15 -41.57
C ALA A 799 21.36 -20.63 -40.73
N SER A 800 22.43 -21.02 -41.41
CA SER A 800 23.69 -21.42 -40.76
C SER A 800 24.88 -20.78 -41.48
N LEU A 801 26.00 -20.71 -40.75
CA LEU A 801 27.27 -20.15 -41.23
C LEU A 801 27.80 -20.82 -42.51
N GLN A 802 27.43 -22.09 -42.72
CA GLN A 802 27.71 -22.85 -43.94
C GLN A 802 26.42 -23.53 -44.43
N PRO A 803 26.11 -23.51 -45.74
CA PRO A 803 24.92 -24.19 -46.30
C PRO A 803 24.85 -25.69 -45.99
N SER A 804 26.00 -26.37 -45.85
CA SER A 804 26.10 -27.77 -45.43
C SER A 804 25.49 -28.03 -44.04
N LEU A 805 25.65 -27.10 -43.10
CA LEU A 805 25.05 -27.18 -41.77
C LEU A 805 23.54 -26.96 -41.84
N THR A 806 23.08 -25.99 -42.64
CA THR A 806 21.63 -25.80 -42.89
C THR A 806 21.01 -27.06 -43.45
N ASN A 807 21.61 -27.69 -44.48
CA ASN A 807 21.10 -28.92 -45.09
C ASN A 807 21.08 -30.10 -44.11
N THR A 808 22.10 -30.24 -43.27
CA THR A 808 22.15 -31.26 -42.21
C THR A 808 21.02 -31.07 -41.20
N LEU A 809 20.78 -29.82 -40.78
CA LEU A 809 19.69 -29.47 -39.88
C LEU A 809 18.32 -29.67 -40.55
N THR A 810 18.13 -29.28 -41.82
CA THR A 810 16.93 -29.57 -42.61
C THR A 810 16.62 -31.06 -42.60
N SER A 811 17.60 -31.92 -42.89
CA SER A 811 17.41 -33.38 -42.91
C SER A 811 17.02 -33.94 -41.54
N THR A 812 17.38 -33.25 -40.45
CA THR A 812 17.03 -33.67 -39.09
C THR A 812 15.63 -33.23 -38.71
N LEU A 813 15.26 -31.97 -38.99
CA LEU A 813 13.92 -31.44 -38.77
C LEU A 813 12.87 -32.17 -39.64
N MET A 814 13.19 -32.44 -40.91
CA MET A 814 12.31 -33.19 -41.83
C MET A 814 12.11 -34.66 -41.42
N ARG A 815 12.94 -35.24 -40.54
CA ARG A 815 12.70 -36.57 -39.95
C ARG A 815 11.75 -36.54 -38.75
N GLN A 816 11.54 -35.37 -38.13
CA GLN A 816 10.54 -35.18 -37.07
C GLN A 816 9.20 -34.70 -37.64
N ALA A 817 9.22 -34.03 -38.78
CA ALA A 817 8.02 -33.54 -39.44
C ALA A 817 7.13 -34.69 -39.95
N ASN A 818 5.81 -34.48 -39.91
CA ASN A 818 4.83 -35.37 -40.51
C ASN A 818 4.80 -35.21 -42.06
N ALA A 819 3.84 -35.89 -42.70
CA ALA A 819 3.66 -35.82 -44.16
C ALA A 819 3.30 -34.42 -44.69
N ASP A 820 2.74 -33.55 -43.83
CA ASP A 820 2.34 -32.17 -44.12
C ASP A 820 3.44 -31.15 -43.77
N HIS A 821 4.66 -31.62 -43.45
CA HIS A 821 5.82 -30.85 -43.01
C HIS A 821 5.69 -30.15 -41.63
N ASP A 822 4.76 -30.60 -40.78
CA ASP A 822 4.60 -30.10 -39.41
C ASP A 822 5.38 -30.94 -38.38
N ILE A 823 6.15 -30.27 -37.53
CA ILE A 823 6.68 -30.82 -36.27
C ILE A 823 5.69 -30.45 -35.16
N GLN A 824 4.99 -31.45 -34.62
CA GLN A 824 4.07 -31.27 -33.50
C GLN A 824 4.80 -31.52 -32.17
N GLU A 825 4.85 -30.49 -31.32
CA GLU A 825 5.43 -30.55 -29.98
C GLU A 825 4.34 -30.33 -28.92
N VAL A 826 4.73 -30.37 -27.64
CA VAL A 826 3.80 -30.23 -26.51
C VAL A 826 3.11 -28.85 -26.55
N ASN A 827 3.90 -27.77 -26.66
CA ASN A 827 3.46 -26.38 -26.56
C ASN A 827 3.17 -25.74 -27.93
N ASP A 828 3.99 -25.98 -28.95
CA ASP A 828 3.87 -25.37 -30.29
C ASP A 828 3.74 -26.41 -31.42
N THR A 829 3.32 -25.96 -32.61
CA THR A 829 3.47 -26.70 -33.87
C THR A 829 4.35 -25.89 -34.82
N PHE A 830 5.33 -26.51 -35.46
CA PHE A 830 6.28 -25.83 -36.36
C PHE A 830 6.16 -26.38 -37.78
N HIS A 831 5.70 -25.54 -38.71
CA HIS A 831 5.56 -25.90 -40.12
C HIS A 831 6.84 -25.57 -40.89
N LEU A 832 7.43 -26.54 -41.59
CA LEU A 832 8.70 -26.36 -42.30
C LEU A 832 8.51 -25.88 -43.75
N VAL A 833 8.94 -24.66 -44.04
CA VAL A 833 8.83 -24.02 -45.37
C VAL A 833 10.17 -24.08 -46.11
N ALA A 834 10.20 -24.77 -47.25
CA ALA A 834 11.44 -25.09 -47.97
C ALA A 834 12.04 -23.92 -48.80
N SER A 835 11.27 -22.87 -49.13
CA SER A 835 11.74 -21.73 -49.93
C SER A 835 10.79 -20.52 -49.81
N PRO A 836 11.28 -19.27 -49.77
CA PRO A 836 10.46 -18.06 -49.59
C PRO A 836 9.67 -17.62 -50.85
N GLN A 837 9.27 -18.54 -51.72
CA GLN A 837 8.71 -18.24 -53.05
C GLN A 837 7.19 -17.98 -53.08
N HIS A 838 6.50 -18.06 -51.94
CA HIS A 838 5.07 -17.75 -51.79
C HIS A 838 4.85 -16.82 -50.59
N PRO A 839 3.79 -15.98 -50.60
CA PRO A 839 3.42 -15.17 -49.44
C PRO A 839 3.04 -16.10 -48.29
N ILE A 840 3.91 -16.17 -47.28
CA ILE A 840 3.74 -17.04 -46.12
C ILE A 840 2.55 -16.52 -45.30
N PRO A 841 1.56 -17.36 -44.95
CA PRO A 841 0.47 -16.94 -44.10
C PRO A 841 0.98 -16.38 -42.76
N VAL A 842 0.58 -15.16 -42.46
CA VAL A 842 0.81 -14.53 -41.16
C VAL A 842 -0.30 -15.02 -40.23
N HIS A 843 0.04 -15.90 -39.29
CA HIS A 843 -0.94 -16.47 -38.38
C HIS A 843 -1.23 -15.52 -37.21
N THR A 844 -2.49 -15.07 -37.12
CA THR A 844 -3.04 -14.45 -35.92
C THR A 844 -3.17 -15.52 -34.82
N PRO A 845 -2.73 -15.26 -33.57
CA PRO A 845 -2.88 -16.23 -32.49
C PRO A 845 -4.36 -16.54 -32.25
N THR A 846 -4.72 -17.82 -32.28
CA THR A 846 -6.05 -18.34 -31.92
C THR A 846 -5.91 -19.24 -30.70
N VAL A 847 -6.93 -19.20 -29.83
CA VAL A 847 -6.93 -19.88 -28.53
C VAL A 847 -7.92 -21.04 -28.59
N ASN A 848 -7.48 -22.24 -28.20
CA ASN A 848 -8.37 -23.37 -27.92
C ASN A 848 -8.26 -23.73 -26.42
N GLU A 849 -9.36 -24.17 -25.82
CA GLU A 849 -9.49 -24.38 -24.38
C GLU A 849 -9.12 -25.82 -23.94
N THR A 850 -8.64 -25.97 -22.71
CA THR A 850 -8.55 -27.27 -22.01
C THR A 850 -8.90 -27.11 -20.52
N GLU A 851 -9.33 -28.22 -19.89
CA GLU A 851 -10.07 -28.24 -18.62
C GLU A 851 -9.29 -27.81 -17.36
N GLU A 852 -7.97 -27.62 -17.42
CA GLU A 852 -7.14 -27.25 -16.26
C GLU A 852 -6.86 -25.75 -16.12
N GLY A 853 -7.40 -24.90 -16.99
CA GLY A 853 -7.30 -23.43 -16.89
C GLY A 853 -6.00 -22.81 -17.41
N GLU A 854 -5.03 -23.60 -17.86
CA GLU A 854 -3.89 -23.13 -18.66
C GLU A 854 -4.22 -23.21 -20.16
N GLY A 855 -4.78 -22.14 -20.73
CA GLY A 855 -5.05 -22.06 -22.17
C GLY A 855 -3.79 -21.74 -22.99
N GLU A 856 -3.01 -22.76 -23.36
CA GLU A 856 -1.85 -22.62 -24.25
C GLU A 856 -2.24 -22.16 -25.67
N GLU A 857 -1.53 -21.14 -26.18
CA GLU A 857 -1.68 -20.63 -27.55
C GLU A 857 -0.93 -21.53 -28.53
N LYS A 858 -1.61 -22.56 -29.07
CA LYS A 858 -1.06 -23.41 -30.14
C LYS A 858 -1.05 -22.67 -31.49
N VAL A 859 -0.11 -21.73 -31.64
CA VAL A 859 0.16 -21.03 -32.90
C VAL A 859 1.07 -21.87 -33.77
N THR A 860 0.66 -22.20 -34.99
CA THR A 860 1.56 -22.80 -35.98
C THR A 860 2.63 -21.80 -36.41
N LYS A 861 3.90 -22.16 -36.19
CA LYS A 861 5.08 -21.33 -36.45
C LYS A 861 5.77 -21.77 -37.73
N ASN A 862 5.71 -20.94 -38.76
CA ASN A 862 6.36 -21.21 -40.04
C ASN A 862 7.89 -21.03 -39.91
N ILE A 863 8.67 -22.11 -40.02
CA ILE A 863 10.14 -22.08 -40.10
C ILE A 863 10.56 -22.08 -41.57
N VAL A 864 11.10 -20.96 -42.05
CA VAL A 864 11.65 -20.80 -43.39
C VAL A 864 13.09 -21.29 -43.40
N ILE A 865 13.36 -22.36 -44.15
CA ILE A 865 14.67 -22.98 -44.22
C ILE A 865 15.50 -22.35 -45.34
N CYS A 866 16.48 -21.52 -44.96
CA CYS A 866 17.28 -20.74 -45.90
C CYS A 866 18.50 -21.54 -46.42
N GLN A 867 18.25 -22.56 -47.25
CA GLN A 867 19.30 -23.45 -47.78
C GLN A 867 20.32 -22.75 -48.69
N ALA A 868 19.92 -21.68 -49.38
CA ALA A 868 20.77 -20.94 -50.30
C ALA A 868 21.76 -19.96 -49.62
N GLY A 869 21.67 -19.79 -48.30
CA GLY A 869 22.38 -18.75 -47.53
C GLY A 869 21.41 -17.95 -46.65
N PRO A 870 21.90 -16.99 -45.84
CA PRO A 870 21.05 -16.14 -45.02
C PRO A 870 20.02 -15.35 -45.86
N PRO A 871 18.85 -15.02 -45.30
CA PRO A 871 17.85 -14.20 -45.98
C PRO A 871 18.40 -12.80 -46.29
N SER A 872 17.80 -12.13 -47.27
CA SER A 872 18.17 -10.75 -47.60
C SER A 872 17.75 -9.77 -46.50
N PRO A 873 18.45 -8.62 -46.30
CA PRO A 873 18.04 -7.61 -45.32
C PRO A 873 16.61 -7.08 -45.52
N ALA A 874 16.05 -7.16 -46.72
CA ALA A 874 14.65 -6.80 -46.97
C ALA A 874 13.64 -7.78 -46.33
N GLN A 875 14.05 -9.02 -46.02
CA GLN A 875 13.24 -10.03 -45.34
C GLN A 875 13.44 -10.04 -43.82
N THR A 876 14.60 -9.55 -43.35
CA THR A 876 14.95 -9.44 -41.93
C THR A 876 15.47 -8.03 -41.60
N PRO A 877 14.65 -6.97 -41.76
CA PRO A 877 15.13 -5.58 -41.73
C PRO A 877 15.70 -5.12 -40.39
N GLU A 878 15.26 -5.74 -39.29
CA GLU A 878 15.69 -5.42 -37.92
C GLU A 878 16.91 -6.24 -37.44
N PHE A 879 17.37 -7.23 -38.22
CA PHE A 879 18.54 -8.05 -37.90
C PHE A 879 19.12 -8.70 -39.16
N ASP A 880 20.30 -8.28 -39.60
CA ASP A 880 20.97 -8.86 -40.76
C ASP A 880 21.71 -10.16 -40.37
N MET A 881 21.09 -11.30 -40.66
CA MET A 881 21.69 -12.63 -40.42
C MET A 881 23.01 -12.82 -41.18
N GLY A 882 23.19 -12.21 -42.34
CA GLY A 882 24.42 -12.25 -43.13
C GLY A 882 25.54 -11.45 -42.47
N ALA A 883 25.25 -10.22 -42.04
CA ALA A 883 26.20 -9.41 -41.26
C ALA A 883 26.59 -10.10 -39.95
N PHE A 884 25.63 -10.69 -39.23
CA PHE A 884 25.91 -11.51 -38.04
C PHE A 884 26.93 -12.61 -38.31
N PHE A 885 26.75 -13.41 -39.36
CA PHE A 885 27.70 -14.48 -39.68
C PHE A 885 29.08 -13.95 -40.07
N GLN A 886 29.17 -12.81 -40.76
CA GLN A 886 30.44 -12.14 -41.07
C GLN A 886 31.15 -11.63 -39.80
N HIS A 887 30.43 -10.94 -38.92
CA HIS A 887 30.97 -10.48 -37.63
C HIS A 887 31.40 -11.66 -36.75
N LEU A 888 30.60 -12.75 -36.69
CA LEU A 888 30.95 -13.97 -35.96
C LEU A 888 32.26 -14.59 -36.46
N GLN A 889 32.49 -14.65 -37.76
CA GLN A 889 33.78 -15.10 -38.32
C GLN A 889 34.93 -14.15 -37.98
N HIS A 890 34.71 -12.84 -38.12
CA HIS A 890 35.74 -11.84 -37.84
C HIS A 890 36.19 -11.89 -36.37
N VAL A 891 35.25 -11.88 -35.42
CA VAL A 891 35.56 -11.94 -33.99
C VAL A 891 36.29 -13.23 -33.63
N ARG A 892 35.92 -14.37 -34.21
CA ARG A 892 36.64 -15.65 -34.02
C ARG A 892 38.08 -15.62 -34.53
N GLN A 893 38.40 -14.82 -35.55
CA GLN A 893 39.77 -14.65 -36.06
C GLN A 893 40.65 -13.79 -35.13
N LEU A 894 40.05 -12.90 -34.34
CA LEU A 894 40.75 -12.06 -33.37
C LEU A 894 41.11 -12.82 -32.07
N VAL A 895 40.52 -13.99 -31.83
CA VAL A 895 40.75 -14.80 -30.63
C VAL A 895 41.83 -15.86 -30.88
N HIS A 896 42.94 -15.74 -30.18
CA HIS A 896 43.97 -16.79 -30.10
C HIS A 896 43.57 -17.90 -29.11
N ASP A 897 42.57 -18.71 -29.46
CA ASP A 897 42.10 -19.85 -28.64
C ASP A 897 43.05 -21.07 -28.81
N PRO A 898 43.66 -21.63 -27.74
CA PRO A 898 44.38 -22.90 -27.81
C PRO A 898 43.46 -24.13 -27.84
N PHE A 899 42.16 -23.97 -27.61
CA PHE A 899 41.16 -25.03 -27.68
C PHE A 899 40.50 -25.10 -29.06
N SER A 900 39.86 -26.22 -29.39
CA SER A 900 39.38 -26.56 -30.74
C SER A 900 38.35 -25.58 -31.35
N SER A 901 38.14 -25.67 -32.67
CA SER A 901 37.17 -24.92 -33.49
C SER A 901 35.87 -24.48 -32.81
N PHE A 902 35.47 -23.22 -33.02
CA PHE A 902 34.24 -22.64 -32.49
C PHE A 902 32.93 -23.26 -33.03
N ARG A 903 31.90 -23.33 -32.19
CA ARG A 903 30.58 -23.91 -32.45
C ARG A 903 29.40 -22.95 -32.22
N PHE A 904 29.47 -22.09 -31.22
CA PHE A 904 28.32 -21.28 -30.77
C PHE A 904 27.94 -20.23 -31.81
N GLY A 905 26.67 -20.20 -32.20
CA GLY A 905 26.17 -19.35 -33.28
C GLY A 905 26.39 -19.88 -34.70
N ASN A 906 26.86 -21.12 -34.88
CA ASN A 906 27.01 -21.70 -36.24
C ASN A 906 25.67 -21.89 -36.97
N SER A 907 24.55 -22.00 -36.23
CA SER A 907 23.19 -22.02 -36.74
C SER A 907 22.33 -21.04 -35.95
N LEU A 908 21.57 -20.22 -36.66
CA LEU A 908 20.74 -19.14 -36.12
C LEU A 908 19.32 -19.27 -36.68
N MET A 909 18.33 -19.23 -35.78
CA MET A 909 16.92 -19.04 -36.13
C MET A 909 16.48 -17.65 -35.66
N TYR A 910 16.00 -16.81 -36.57
CA TYR A 910 15.58 -15.45 -36.27
C TYR A 910 14.11 -15.23 -36.66
N GLY A 911 13.34 -14.60 -35.78
CA GLY A 911 12.02 -14.05 -36.12
C GLY A 911 11.94 -12.60 -35.64
N GLN A 912 11.45 -11.70 -36.49
CA GLN A 912 11.28 -10.29 -36.11
C GLN A 912 10.29 -10.14 -34.95
N VAL A 913 9.23 -10.97 -34.97
CA VAL A 913 8.22 -11.06 -33.92
C VAL A 913 7.97 -12.53 -33.60
N VAL A 914 8.19 -12.93 -32.34
CA VAL A 914 7.95 -14.28 -31.84
C VAL A 914 7.17 -14.25 -30.53
N THR A 915 6.66 -15.40 -30.06
CA THR A 915 6.07 -15.50 -28.71
C THR A 915 7.15 -15.34 -27.65
N SER A 916 8.02 -16.35 -27.50
CA SER A 916 9.30 -16.20 -26.79
C SER A 916 10.35 -17.18 -27.31
N THR A 917 11.59 -16.70 -27.49
CA THR A 917 12.74 -17.55 -27.85
C THR A 917 13.02 -18.61 -26.79
N GLN A 918 12.81 -18.29 -25.50
CA GLN A 918 12.96 -19.25 -24.41
C GLN A 918 11.87 -20.33 -24.48
N THR A 919 10.59 -19.93 -24.52
CA THR A 919 9.47 -20.90 -24.54
C THR A 919 9.58 -21.83 -25.75
N MET A 920 9.89 -21.29 -26.94
CA MET A 920 10.01 -22.07 -28.17
C MET A 920 11.09 -23.16 -28.11
N LEU A 921 12.14 -22.99 -27.28
CA LEU A 921 13.20 -23.99 -27.09
C LEU A 921 13.03 -24.86 -25.84
N ASP A 922 12.49 -24.30 -24.74
CA ASP A 922 12.40 -24.98 -23.44
C ASP A 922 11.17 -25.89 -23.33
N LYS A 923 10.03 -25.48 -23.90
CA LYS A 923 8.76 -26.23 -23.82
C LYS A 923 8.55 -27.22 -24.98
N ASN A 924 9.37 -27.13 -26.02
CA ASN A 924 9.35 -28.01 -27.19
C ASN A 924 10.61 -28.90 -27.17
N PHE A 925 10.67 -29.78 -26.17
CA PHE A 925 11.89 -30.54 -25.85
C PHE A 925 12.30 -31.52 -26.96
N GLY A 926 11.36 -32.08 -27.74
CA GLY A 926 11.68 -33.01 -28.82
C GLY A 926 12.40 -32.31 -29.98
N LEU A 927 11.96 -31.11 -30.35
CA LEU A 927 12.64 -30.21 -31.28
C LEU A 927 14.00 -29.81 -30.73
N CYS A 928 14.04 -29.33 -29.48
CA CYS A 928 15.26 -28.85 -28.82
C CYS A 928 16.37 -29.91 -28.76
N GLN A 929 16.02 -31.18 -28.53
CA GLN A 929 16.96 -32.30 -28.55
C GLN A 929 17.70 -32.49 -29.89
N GLN A 930 17.08 -32.13 -31.02
CA GLN A 930 17.69 -32.25 -32.35
C GLN A 930 18.57 -31.05 -32.74
N LEU A 931 18.47 -29.94 -32.02
CA LEU A 931 19.24 -28.74 -32.33
C LEU A 931 20.72 -28.94 -31.94
N PRO A 932 21.67 -28.43 -32.75
CA PRO A 932 23.09 -28.58 -32.47
C PRO A 932 23.49 -27.81 -31.21
N ASP A 933 24.56 -28.27 -30.56
CA ASP A 933 25.19 -27.53 -29.46
C ASP A 933 25.64 -26.14 -29.93
N GLY A 934 25.25 -25.09 -29.20
CA GLY A 934 25.49 -23.71 -29.59
C GLY A 934 24.49 -23.14 -30.60
N PHE A 935 23.35 -23.80 -30.87
CA PHE A 935 22.25 -23.25 -31.67
C PHE A 935 21.64 -22.02 -30.99
N VAL A 936 21.38 -20.96 -31.76
CA VAL A 936 20.82 -19.70 -31.25
C VAL A 936 19.46 -19.41 -31.88
N CYS A 937 18.49 -19.00 -31.07
CA CYS A 937 17.22 -18.41 -31.50
C CYS A 937 17.16 -16.93 -31.06
N ASN A 938 17.13 -16.00 -32.01
CA ASN A 938 17.12 -14.54 -31.77
C ASN A 938 15.76 -13.91 -32.17
N ALA A 939 15.37 -12.82 -31.53
CA ALA A 939 14.19 -12.05 -31.94
C ALA A 939 14.30 -10.56 -31.60
N THR A 940 13.73 -9.70 -32.46
CA THR A 940 13.63 -8.26 -32.22
C THR A 940 12.52 -7.93 -31.21
N ILE A 941 11.38 -8.62 -31.33
CA ILE A 941 10.20 -8.47 -30.47
C ILE A 941 9.76 -9.86 -29.99
N GLN A 942 9.60 -10.03 -28.68
CA GLN A 942 8.93 -11.17 -28.05
C GLN A 942 7.58 -10.70 -27.49
N VAL A 943 6.46 -11.25 -27.97
CA VAL A 943 5.11 -10.88 -27.47
C VAL A 943 4.80 -11.43 -26.07
N SER A 944 5.51 -12.49 -25.66
CA SER A 944 5.37 -13.17 -24.36
C SER A 944 6.73 -13.62 -23.80
N GLY A 945 7.73 -12.74 -23.86
CA GLY A 945 9.09 -12.97 -23.35
C GLY A 945 9.11 -13.46 -21.89
N ARG A 946 10.08 -14.31 -21.53
CA ARG A 946 10.14 -15.01 -20.24
C ARG A 946 11.35 -14.58 -19.40
N GLY A 947 11.14 -14.42 -18.10
CA GLY A 947 12.20 -14.27 -17.09
C GLY A 947 12.10 -15.30 -15.98
N ARG A 948 12.85 -15.09 -14.89
CA ARG A 948 12.80 -15.97 -13.71
C ARG A 948 11.46 -15.83 -12.99
N GLY A 949 10.88 -16.94 -12.53
CA GLY A 949 9.56 -16.97 -11.89
C GLY A 949 8.42 -16.74 -12.90
N ARG A 950 7.37 -16.02 -12.48
CA ARG A 950 6.20 -15.70 -13.33
C ARG A 950 6.39 -14.50 -14.26
N ASN A 951 7.57 -13.88 -14.25
CA ASN A 951 7.84 -12.64 -14.98
C ASN A 951 7.74 -12.82 -16.51
N SER A 952 6.89 -12.00 -17.14
CA SER A 952 6.78 -11.92 -18.61
C SER A 952 6.56 -10.48 -19.08
N TRP A 953 7.23 -10.11 -20.17
CA TRP A 953 7.19 -8.76 -20.76
C TRP A 953 7.09 -8.83 -22.28
N ILE A 954 6.72 -7.69 -22.89
CA ILE A 954 7.03 -7.43 -24.29
C ILE A 954 8.34 -6.69 -24.37
N SER A 955 9.22 -7.15 -25.25
CA SER A 955 10.45 -6.43 -25.55
C SER A 955 10.21 -5.38 -26.63
N PRO A 956 10.59 -4.11 -26.39
CA PRO A 956 10.66 -3.13 -27.45
C PRO A 956 11.87 -3.42 -28.35
N PRO A 957 11.84 -2.97 -29.62
CA PRO A 957 13.02 -2.92 -30.48
C PRO A 957 14.23 -2.28 -29.77
N GLY A 958 15.43 -2.74 -30.14
CA GLY A 958 16.69 -2.28 -29.55
C GLY A 958 17.20 -3.09 -28.34
N CYS A 959 16.38 -3.97 -27.77
CA CYS A 959 16.85 -5.05 -26.91
C CYS A 959 17.40 -6.19 -27.77
N LEU A 960 18.64 -6.65 -27.49
CA LEU A 960 19.15 -7.90 -28.04
C LEU A 960 18.62 -9.06 -27.21
N GLN A 961 17.91 -10.00 -27.84
CA GLN A 961 17.21 -11.06 -27.13
C GLN A 961 17.33 -12.41 -27.82
N PHE A 962 18.10 -13.30 -27.21
CA PHE A 962 18.34 -14.62 -27.75
C PHE A 962 18.19 -15.71 -26.69
N SER A 963 17.87 -16.92 -27.16
CA SER A 963 17.98 -18.14 -26.37
C SER A 963 18.91 -19.11 -27.08
N MET A 964 19.82 -19.76 -26.35
CA MET A 964 20.82 -20.68 -26.89
C MET A 964 20.66 -22.08 -26.30
N VAL A 965 20.82 -23.11 -27.13
CA VAL A 965 20.95 -24.50 -26.68
C VAL A 965 22.41 -24.80 -26.33
N LEU A 966 22.66 -25.29 -25.12
CA LEU A 966 23.99 -25.70 -24.65
C LEU A 966 23.94 -27.12 -24.08
N ARG A 967 24.88 -27.98 -24.46
CA ARG A 967 25.05 -29.33 -23.89
C ARG A 967 26.17 -29.31 -22.85
N HIS A 968 25.82 -29.55 -21.59
CA HIS A 968 26.76 -29.49 -20.46
C HIS A 968 26.95 -30.89 -19.83
N PRO A 969 28.18 -31.43 -19.75
CA PRO A 969 28.41 -32.79 -19.27
C PRO A 969 28.11 -32.96 -17.76
N VAL A 970 27.32 -33.97 -17.41
CA VAL A 970 26.91 -34.23 -16.00
C VAL A 970 28.10 -34.65 -15.13
N GLN A 971 29.12 -35.28 -15.73
CA GLN A 971 30.29 -35.81 -15.03
C GLN A 971 31.33 -34.72 -14.68
N ALA A 972 31.17 -33.49 -15.19
CA ALA A 972 32.09 -32.40 -14.92
C ALA A 972 31.81 -31.75 -13.54
N THR A 973 32.05 -32.50 -12.46
CA THR A 973 31.73 -32.09 -11.08
C THR A 973 32.48 -30.84 -10.62
N HIS A 974 33.66 -30.54 -11.20
CA HIS A 974 34.38 -29.28 -10.98
C HIS A 974 33.73 -28.08 -11.69
N ALA A 975 32.88 -28.32 -12.68
CA ALA A 975 32.26 -27.33 -13.54
C ALA A 975 30.72 -27.42 -13.43
N SER A 976 30.18 -27.15 -12.24
CA SER A 976 28.73 -27.23 -11.97
C SER A 976 27.89 -26.34 -12.89
N ALA A 977 26.84 -26.92 -13.49
CA ALA A 977 25.94 -26.22 -14.42
C ALA A 977 25.30 -24.95 -13.82
N VAL A 978 25.20 -24.85 -12.48
CA VAL A 978 24.73 -23.65 -11.77
C VAL A 978 25.51 -22.39 -12.15
N PHE A 979 26.81 -22.52 -12.45
CA PHE A 979 27.65 -21.38 -12.83
C PHE A 979 27.47 -20.90 -14.27
N VAL A 980 26.77 -21.65 -15.14
CA VAL A 980 26.54 -21.24 -16.54
C VAL A 980 25.84 -19.87 -16.59
N GLN A 981 24.88 -19.60 -15.69
CA GLN A 981 24.22 -18.30 -15.59
C GLN A 981 25.20 -17.14 -15.28
N TYR A 982 26.28 -17.41 -14.52
CA TYR A 982 27.31 -16.42 -14.17
C TYR A 982 28.23 -16.18 -15.36
N LEU A 983 28.65 -17.26 -16.04
CA LEU A 983 29.49 -17.18 -17.24
C LEU A 983 28.79 -16.42 -18.37
N VAL A 984 27.48 -16.61 -18.57
CA VAL A 984 26.70 -15.87 -19.58
C VAL A 984 26.62 -14.39 -19.24
N ALA A 985 26.25 -14.03 -18.00
CA ALA A 985 26.18 -12.63 -17.59
C ALA A 985 27.55 -11.93 -17.65
N LEU A 986 28.61 -12.64 -17.25
CA LEU A 986 29.99 -12.16 -17.35
C LEU A 986 30.45 -12.03 -18.81
N ALA A 987 30.08 -12.97 -19.68
CA ALA A 987 30.38 -12.91 -21.11
C ALA A 987 29.74 -11.70 -21.77
N VAL A 988 28.51 -11.31 -21.39
CA VAL A 988 27.84 -10.10 -21.93
C VAL A 988 28.51 -8.79 -21.47
N VAL A 989 29.07 -8.75 -20.26
CA VAL A 989 29.82 -7.57 -19.80
C VAL A 989 31.21 -7.52 -20.43
N GLU A 990 31.95 -8.63 -20.43
CA GLU A 990 33.31 -8.68 -20.97
C GLU A 990 33.36 -8.69 -22.51
N SER A 991 32.30 -9.10 -23.21
CA SER A 991 32.20 -8.96 -24.67
C SER A 991 32.28 -7.51 -25.14
N VAL A 992 31.96 -6.56 -24.25
CA VAL A 992 32.12 -5.12 -24.42
C VAL A 992 33.37 -4.63 -23.68
N CYS A 993 33.44 -4.81 -22.36
CA CYS A 993 34.45 -4.18 -21.51
C CYS A 993 35.83 -4.86 -21.51
N SER A 994 36.06 -5.89 -22.32
CA SER A 994 37.40 -6.42 -22.63
C SER A 994 37.97 -5.89 -23.95
N LEU A 995 37.26 -5.01 -24.66
CA LEU A 995 37.72 -4.42 -25.91
C LEU A 995 38.55 -3.15 -25.64
N PRO A 996 39.61 -2.89 -26.44
CA PRO A 996 40.47 -1.72 -26.26
C PRO A 996 39.68 -0.41 -26.27
N GLY A 997 39.77 0.35 -25.19
CA GLY A 997 39.08 1.63 -25.00
C GLY A 997 37.69 1.55 -24.34
N TYR A 998 37.11 0.36 -24.17
CA TYR A 998 35.78 0.14 -23.56
C TYR A 998 35.85 -0.30 -22.09
N GLU A 999 37.05 -0.40 -21.51
CA GLU A 999 37.33 -1.03 -20.21
C GLU A 999 36.64 -0.29 -19.05
N ASP A 1000 36.59 1.04 -19.19
CA ASP A 1000 36.08 2.02 -18.23
C ASP A 1000 34.55 2.17 -18.26
N LEU A 1001 33.84 1.51 -19.19
CA LEU A 1001 32.38 1.59 -19.26
C LEU A 1001 31.73 1.06 -17.97
N PRO A 1002 30.72 1.74 -17.41
CA PRO A 1002 30.18 1.44 -16.10
C PRO A 1002 29.12 0.31 -16.15
N LEU A 1003 29.45 -0.78 -16.85
CA LEU A 1003 28.71 -2.04 -16.83
C LEU A 1003 29.10 -2.86 -15.60
N ARG A 1004 28.09 -3.40 -14.91
CA ARG A 1004 28.23 -4.09 -13.61
C ARG A 1004 27.27 -5.27 -13.50
N LEU A 1005 27.56 -6.18 -12.58
CA LEU A 1005 26.81 -7.41 -12.32
C LEU A 1005 26.20 -7.40 -10.92
N LYS A 1006 24.88 -7.61 -10.86
CA LYS A 1006 24.15 -7.93 -9.64
C LYS A 1006 24.01 -9.45 -9.55
N TRP A 1007 24.52 -10.03 -8.45
CA TRP A 1007 24.36 -11.46 -8.13
C TRP A 1007 22.90 -11.95 -8.32
N PRO A 1008 22.69 -13.12 -8.95
CA PRO A 1008 23.72 -13.98 -9.56
C PRO A 1008 24.10 -13.55 -11.00
N ASN A 1009 23.20 -12.92 -11.75
CA ASN A 1009 23.33 -12.82 -13.21
C ASN A 1009 22.57 -11.63 -13.85
N ASP A 1010 22.21 -10.62 -13.06
CA ASP A 1010 21.55 -9.41 -13.56
C ASP A 1010 22.59 -8.39 -14.04
N ILE A 1011 22.37 -7.80 -15.21
CA ILE A 1011 23.28 -6.83 -15.83
C ILE A 1011 22.77 -5.42 -15.57
N TYR A 1012 23.63 -4.60 -14.97
CA TYR A 1012 23.34 -3.22 -14.57
C TYR A 1012 24.28 -2.24 -15.26
N ALA A 1013 23.77 -1.04 -15.51
CA ALA A 1013 24.47 0.11 -16.04
C ALA A 1013 24.33 1.28 -15.07
N GLU A 1014 25.39 2.07 -14.93
CA GLU A 1014 25.31 3.38 -14.29
C GLU A 1014 24.59 4.37 -15.22
N ALA A 1015 23.54 5.04 -14.75
CA ALA A 1015 22.75 5.94 -15.59
C ALA A 1015 23.56 7.20 -16.00
N PRO A 1016 23.67 7.52 -17.31
CA PRO A 1016 24.22 8.78 -17.79
C PRO A 1016 23.60 10.01 -17.09
N LEU A 1017 24.39 11.07 -16.82
CA LEU A 1017 23.89 12.26 -16.08
C LEU A 1017 22.74 13.01 -16.80
N ASP A 1018 22.65 12.87 -18.12
CA ASP A 1018 21.58 13.37 -18.98
C ASP A 1018 20.33 12.46 -19.00
N HIS A 1019 20.40 11.26 -18.41
CA HIS A 1019 19.25 10.37 -18.28
C HIS A 1019 18.21 10.96 -17.30
N PRO A 1020 16.89 10.94 -17.62
CA PRO A 1020 15.85 11.57 -16.80
C PRO A 1020 15.86 11.14 -15.32
N SER A 1021 16.25 9.90 -15.04
CA SER A 1021 16.30 9.35 -13.69
C SER A 1021 17.39 9.95 -12.78
N GLN A 1022 18.37 10.67 -13.31
CA GLN A 1022 19.43 11.34 -12.53
C GLN A 1022 18.98 12.71 -12.02
N ALA A 1023 18.13 13.42 -12.79
CA ALA A 1023 17.55 14.70 -12.37
C ALA A 1023 16.69 14.58 -11.09
N GLU A 1024 16.12 13.39 -10.85
CA GLU A 1024 15.41 13.07 -9.60
C GLU A 1024 16.36 13.02 -8.39
N VAL A 1025 17.52 12.37 -8.55
CA VAL A 1025 18.47 12.17 -7.44
C VAL A 1025 19.11 13.50 -7.03
N ALA A 1026 19.45 14.36 -8.02
CA ALA A 1026 19.98 15.70 -7.77
C ALA A 1026 18.99 16.64 -7.06
N ARG A 1027 17.68 16.45 -7.26
CA ARG A 1027 16.63 17.18 -6.53
C ARG A 1027 16.45 16.65 -5.10
N ALA A 1028 16.54 15.34 -4.91
CA ALA A 1028 16.44 14.71 -3.59
C ALA A 1028 17.63 15.01 -2.67
N SER A 1029 18.82 15.27 -3.23
CA SER A 1029 20.07 15.50 -2.48
C SER A 1029 20.32 16.96 -2.06
N ASN A 1030 19.35 17.86 -2.20
CA ASN A 1030 19.48 19.29 -1.87
C ASN A 1030 20.74 19.96 -2.50
N GLY A 1031 21.12 19.57 -3.71
CA GLY A 1031 22.27 20.14 -4.41
C GLY A 1031 23.64 19.60 -4.00
N GLN A 1032 23.73 18.58 -3.13
CA GLN A 1032 24.95 17.77 -3.02
C GLN A 1032 25.02 16.74 -4.16
N PRO A 1033 26.21 16.41 -4.70
CA PRO A 1033 26.35 15.38 -5.71
C PRO A 1033 26.00 14.01 -5.11
N ALA A 1034 24.82 13.50 -5.45
CA ALA A 1034 24.45 12.13 -5.13
C ALA A 1034 25.22 11.16 -6.03
N GLY A 1035 25.51 9.96 -5.50
CA GLY A 1035 26.09 8.88 -6.29
C GLY A 1035 25.18 8.49 -7.45
N PRO A 1036 25.75 8.01 -8.57
CA PRO A 1036 25.01 7.77 -9.79
C PRO A 1036 24.07 6.55 -9.67
N LYS A 1037 22.88 6.64 -10.26
CA LYS A 1037 21.82 5.63 -10.14
C LYS A 1037 22.14 4.39 -10.99
N MET A 1038 22.25 3.21 -10.37
CA MET A 1038 22.39 1.95 -11.09
C MET A 1038 21.03 1.46 -11.63
N ILE A 1039 20.95 1.18 -12.93
CA ILE A 1039 19.74 0.73 -13.63
C ILE A 1039 19.97 -0.66 -14.23
N LYS A 1040 18.99 -1.56 -14.13
CA LYS A 1040 19.04 -2.88 -14.77
C LYS A 1040 18.84 -2.72 -16.28
N ILE A 1041 19.76 -3.26 -17.07
CA ILE A 1041 19.68 -3.26 -18.55
C ILE A 1041 19.58 -4.66 -19.15
N GLY A 1042 19.79 -5.72 -18.37
CA GLY A 1042 19.67 -7.09 -18.85
C GLY A 1042 19.66 -8.14 -17.75
N GLY A 1043 19.52 -9.40 -18.15
CA GLY A 1043 19.54 -10.55 -17.26
C GLY A 1043 19.49 -11.87 -18.02
N VAL A 1044 19.80 -12.95 -17.31
CA VAL A 1044 19.93 -14.30 -17.86
C VAL A 1044 18.93 -15.25 -17.20
N LEU A 1045 18.37 -16.16 -17.98
CA LEU A 1045 17.55 -17.30 -17.57
C LEU A 1045 18.24 -18.58 -18.07
N VAL A 1046 18.30 -19.62 -17.25
CA VAL A 1046 18.86 -20.92 -17.64
C VAL A 1046 17.91 -22.00 -17.13
N ASN A 1047 17.31 -22.73 -18.06
CA ASN A 1047 16.51 -23.91 -17.75
C ASN A 1047 17.32 -25.16 -18.13
N SER A 1048 17.18 -26.23 -17.36
CA SER A 1048 17.94 -27.47 -17.56
C SER A 1048 17.02 -28.67 -17.70
N ASN A 1049 17.10 -29.35 -18.85
CA ASN A 1049 16.50 -30.66 -19.06
C ASN A 1049 17.60 -31.74 -19.04
N PHE A 1050 17.29 -32.93 -18.54
CA PHE A 1050 18.25 -34.02 -18.45
C PHE A 1050 18.16 -34.92 -19.70
N SER A 1051 19.30 -35.23 -20.33
CA SER A 1051 19.36 -36.10 -21.51
C SER A 1051 20.56 -37.04 -21.45
N GLY A 1052 20.33 -38.25 -20.95
CA GLY A 1052 21.34 -39.32 -20.88
C GLY A 1052 22.52 -39.00 -19.96
N SER A 1053 23.63 -38.56 -20.54
CA SER A 1053 24.87 -38.19 -19.82
C SER A 1053 25.12 -36.68 -19.73
N GLU A 1054 24.22 -35.86 -20.30
CA GLU A 1054 24.37 -34.41 -20.43
C GLU A 1054 23.13 -33.66 -19.90
N PHE A 1055 23.34 -32.46 -19.38
CA PHE A 1055 22.29 -31.47 -19.20
C PHE A 1055 22.10 -30.72 -20.52
N LEU A 1056 20.89 -30.76 -21.07
CA LEU A 1056 20.48 -29.87 -22.15
C LEU A 1056 19.98 -28.56 -21.53
N LEU A 1057 20.80 -27.52 -21.62
CA LEU A 1057 20.51 -26.20 -21.06
C LEU A 1057 19.93 -25.29 -22.15
N VAL A 1058 18.83 -24.61 -21.83
CA VAL A 1058 18.27 -23.53 -22.65
C VAL A 1058 18.55 -22.20 -21.95
N ILE A 1059 19.50 -21.45 -22.50
CA ILE A 1059 20.04 -20.21 -21.95
C ILE A 1059 19.38 -19.02 -22.64
N GLY A 1060 18.43 -18.37 -21.97
CA GLY A 1060 17.84 -17.11 -22.41
C GLY A 1060 18.64 -15.92 -21.91
N CYS A 1061 18.94 -14.98 -22.79
CA CYS A 1061 19.61 -13.72 -22.45
C CYS A 1061 18.89 -12.55 -23.13
N GLY A 1062 18.52 -11.54 -22.33
CA GLY A 1062 18.02 -10.27 -22.82
C GLY A 1062 18.89 -9.12 -22.30
N VAL A 1063 19.40 -8.27 -23.19
CA VAL A 1063 20.17 -7.07 -22.83
C VAL A 1063 19.81 -5.89 -23.73
N ASN A 1064 19.64 -4.70 -23.14
CA ASN A 1064 19.32 -3.49 -23.86
C ASN A 1064 20.56 -2.96 -24.60
N ALA A 1065 20.61 -3.17 -25.92
CA ALA A 1065 21.74 -2.83 -26.76
C ALA A 1065 21.69 -1.37 -27.24
N THR A 1066 20.52 -0.93 -27.72
CA THR A 1066 20.38 0.39 -28.37
C THR A 1066 19.36 1.33 -27.74
N ASN A 1067 18.29 0.84 -27.10
CA ASN A 1067 17.15 1.67 -26.69
C ASN A 1067 17.44 2.50 -25.41
N PRO A 1068 17.51 3.85 -25.47
CA PRO A 1068 17.94 4.66 -24.33
C PRO A 1068 16.89 4.81 -23.21
N ASN A 1069 15.63 4.43 -23.42
CA ASN A 1069 14.53 4.58 -22.44
C ASN A 1069 13.69 3.28 -22.37
N PRO A 1070 13.00 2.98 -21.24
CA PRO A 1070 13.02 3.71 -19.97
C PRO A 1070 14.25 3.45 -19.10
N THR A 1071 15.07 2.44 -19.41
CA THR A 1071 16.21 2.03 -18.57
C THR A 1071 17.50 2.79 -18.92
N THR A 1072 18.18 2.34 -19.97
CA THR A 1072 19.36 2.87 -20.67
C THR A 1072 19.93 1.69 -21.49
N SER A 1073 20.87 1.94 -22.39
CA SER A 1073 21.45 0.89 -23.26
C SER A 1073 22.97 0.95 -23.33
N ILE A 1074 23.60 -0.15 -23.77
CA ILE A 1074 25.06 -0.21 -23.99
C ILE A 1074 25.51 0.93 -24.92
N ASN A 1075 24.79 1.17 -26.03
CA ASN A 1075 25.13 2.26 -26.94
C ASN A 1075 24.86 3.66 -26.36
N HIS A 1076 23.92 3.81 -25.43
CA HIS A 1076 23.74 5.06 -24.70
C HIS A 1076 24.94 5.35 -23.79
N LEU A 1077 25.45 4.33 -23.08
CA LEU A 1077 26.69 4.46 -22.29
C LEU A 1077 27.90 4.81 -23.15
N ILE A 1078 28.06 4.17 -24.31
CA ILE A 1078 29.18 4.45 -25.24
C ILE A 1078 29.14 5.90 -25.71
N ARG A 1079 27.98 6.40 -26.16
CA ARG A 1079 27.81 7.80 -26.57
C ARG A 1079 28.10 8.77 -25.43
N TYR A 1080 27.61 8.47 -24.22
CA TYR A 1080 27.88 9.29 -23.04
C TYR A 1080 29.37 9.29 -22.65
N HIS A 1081 30.04 8.14 -22.71
CA HIS A 1081 31.47 7.99 -22.44
C HIS A 1081 32.31 8.76 -23.46
N ASN A 1082 31.98 8.68 -24.75
CA ASN A 1082 32.61 9.47 -25.81
C ASN A 1082 32.47 10.98 -25.52
N ASN A 1083 31.24 11.44 -25.23
CA ASN A 1083 30.96 12.85 -24.93
C ASN A 1083 31.69 13.37 -23.68
N THR A 1084 31.91 12.54 -22.67
CA THR A 1084 32.54 12.94 -21.39
C THR A 1084 34.05 12.80 -21.37
N THR A 1085 34.63 11.85 -22.11
CA THR A 1085 36.08 11.58 -22.13
C THR A 1085 36.78 12.12 -23.37
N GLY A 1086 36.05 12.52 -24.41
CA GLY A 1086 36.60 12.88 -25.72
C GLY A 1086 37.09 11.69 -26.54
N ARG A 1087 36.82 10.45 -26.11
CA ARG A 1087 37.04 9.24 -26.94
C ARG A 1087 36.01 9.17 -28.07
N ASN A 1088 36.32 8.38 -29.09
CA ASN A 1088 35.41 8.08 -30.20
C ASN A 1088 35.32 6.56 -30.40
N LEU A 1089 34.68 5.90 -29.44
CA LEU A 1089 34.37 4.47 -29.50
C LEU A 1089 33.15 4.22 -30.39
N ASP A 1090 33.20 3.16 -31.19
CA ASP A 1090 32.08 2.74 -32.03
C ASP A 1090 30.90 2.18 -31.20
N VAL A 1091 29.69 2.35 -31.72
CA VAL A 1091 28.46 1.77 -31.15
C VAL A 1091 28.19 0.40 -31.75
N PHE A 1092 27.61 -0.52 -30.98
CA PHE A 1092 27.33 -1.88 -31.45
C PHE A 1092 26.03 -1.96 -32.27
N SER A 1093 26.08 -2.71 -33.38
CA SER A 1093 24.88 -3.31 -33.96
C SER A 1093 24.44 -4.53 -33.12
N GLN A 1094 23.20 -4.99 -33.26
CA GLN A 1094 22.74 -6.19 -32.53
C GLN A 1094 23.52 -7.45 -32.97
N GLU A 1095 23.80 -7.54 -34.26
CA GLU A 1095 24.60 -8.59 -34.91
C GLU A 1095 26.02 -8.64 -34.33
N THR A 1096 26.67 -7.48 -34.24
CA THR A 1096 28.03 -7.34 -33.72
C THR A 1096 28.07 -7.72 -32.24
N LEU A 1097 27.14 -7.19 -31.44
CA LEU A 1097 27.07 -7.51 -30.02
C LEU A 1097 26.81 -9.01 -29.77
N LEU A 1098 25.88 -9.62 -30.50
CA LEU A 1098 25.59 -11.06 -30.40
C LEU A 1098 26.81 -11.91 -30.78
N ALA A 1099 27.51 -11.55 -31.86
CA ALA A 1099 28.75 -12.23 -32.27
C ALA A 1099 29.83 -12.17 -31.16
N HIS A 1100 30.07 -10.99 -30.58
CA HIS A 1100 31.01 -10.82 -29.48
C HIS A 1100 30.60 -11.63 -28.23
N ILE A 1101 29.32 -11.64 -27.86
CA ILE A 1101 28.80 -12.41 -26.72
C ILE A 1101 29.03 -13.91 -26.91
N LEU A 1102 28.66 -14.46 -28.07
CA LEU A 1102 28.72 -15.91 -28.33
C LEU A 1102 30.16 -16.44 -28.35
N VAL A 1103 31.10 -15.69 -28.94
CA VAL A 1103 32.53 -16.05 -28.92
C VAL A 1103 33.07 -16.01 -27.48
N LYS A 1104 32.79 -14.93 -26.74
CA LYS A 1104 33.25 -14.78 -25.34
C LYS A 1104 32.67 -15.86 -24.43
N LEU A 1105 31.41 -16.21 -24.62
CA LEU A 1105 30.74 -17.31 -23.92
C LEU A 1105 31.36 -18.67 -24.25
N GLU A 1106 31.74 -18.92 -25.50
CA GLU A 1106 32.39 -20.18 -25.87
C GLU A 1106 33.80 -20.31 -25.29
N GLU A 1107 34.61 -19.23 -25.31
CA GLU A 1107 35.91 -19.16 -24.61
C GLU A 1107 35.73 -19.48 -23.12
N PHE A 1108 34.75 -18.85 -22.47
CA PHE A 1108 34.47 -19.05 -21.05
C PHE A 1108 33.98 -20.48 -20.77
N HIS A 1109 33.12 -21.04 -21.61
CA HIS A 1109 32.61 -22.41 -21.45
C HIS A 1109 33.71 -23.47 -21.62
N LYS A 1110 34.54 -23.36 -22.67
CA LYS A 1110 35.70 -24.25 -22.88
C LYS A 1110 36.68 -24.19 -21.71
N ARG A 1111 37.01 -22.97 -21.26
CA ARG A 1111 37.90 -22.76 -20.11
C ARG A 1111 37.30 -23.28 -18.81
N PHE A 1112 35.99 -23.13 -18.60
CA PHE A 1112 35.25 -23.64 -17.45
C PHE A 1112 35.27 -25.17 -17.35
N LEU A 1113 35.07 -25.88 -18.47
CA LEU A 1113 35.16 -27.34 -18.56
C LEU A 1113 36.60 -27.88 -18.48
N GLY A 1114 37.61 -27.05 -18.77
CA GLY A 1114 39.00 -27.44 -18.92
C GLY A 1114 39.57 -28.33 -17.80
N GLY A 1115 40.44 -29.26 -18.17
CA GLY A 1115 41.00 -30.30 -17.28
C GLY A 1115 41.93 -29.82 -16.16
N ASN A 1116 42.00 -28.51 -15.88
CA ASN A 1116 42.73 -27.96 -14.74
C ASN A 1116 41.98 -28.13 -13.40
N GLY A 1117 40.73 -28.58 -13.43
CA GLY A 1117 39.90 -28.84 -12.25
C GLY A 1117 39.46 -27.59 -11.48
N ARG A 1118 39.68 -26.37 -12.00
CA ARG A 1118 39.43 -25.12 -11.28
C ARG A 1118 38.02 -24.56 -11.44
N GLY A 1119 37.24 -25.03 -12.42
CA GLY A 1119 35.83 -24.68 -12.55
C GLY A 1119 35.58 -23.17 -12.62
N PHE A 1120 34.72 -22.65 -11.74
CA PHE A 1120 34.41 -21.22 -11.67
C PHE A 1120 35.52 -20.37 -11.01
N ALA A 1121 36.40 -20.97 -10.19
CA ALA A 1121 37.42 -20.24 -9.41
C ALA A 1121 38.43 -19.47 -10.28
N GLN A 1122 38.52 -19.78 -11.57
CA GLN A 1122 39.36 -19.06 -12.54
C GLN A 1122 38.70 -17.81 -13.16
N PHE A 1123 37.41 -17.61 -12.90
CA PHE A 1123 36.62 -16.43 -13.30
C PHE A 1123 36.25 -15.53 -12.11
N GLU A 1124 36.50 -15.98 -10.88
CA GLU A 1124 36.13 -15.31 -9.63
C GLU A 1124 36.59 -13.84 -9.58
N GLU A 1125 37.88 -13.59 -9.85
CA GLU A 1125 38.45 -12.23 -9.89
C GLU A 1125 37.78 -11.34 -10.97
N MET A 1126 37.54 -11.89 -12.16
CA MET A 1126 36.90 -11.18 -13.27
C MET A 1126 35.43 -10.86 -12.97
N TYR A 1127 34.72 -11.78 -12.31
CA TYR A 1127 33.35 -11.58 -11.85
C TYR A 1127 33.30 -10.52 -10.74
N TYR A 1128 34.19 -10.57 -9.74
CA TYR A 1128 34.27 -9.55 -8.69
C TYR A 1128 34.70 -8.18 -9.21
N LYS A 1129 35.53 -8.09 -10.25
CA LYS A 1129 35.87 -6.80 -10.92
C LYS A 1129 34.63 -6.06 -11.43
N ARG A 1130 33.54 -6.77 -11.77
CA ARG A 1130 32.27 -6.17 -12.26
C ARG A 1130 31.13 -6.23 -11.25
N TRP A 1131 31.32 -6.88 -10.09
CA TRP A 1131 30.31 -7.13 -9.05
C TRP A 1131 29.91 -5.86 -8.29
N LEU A 1132 28.62 -5.73 -7.91
CA LEU A 1132 28.08 -4.53 -7.23
C LEU A 1132 28.09 -4.54 -5.68
N HIS A 1133 28.17 -5.71 -5.05
CA HIS A 1133 27.84 -5.88 -3.62
C HIS A 1133 29.06 -6.00 -2.69
N SER A 1134 30.23 -5.49 -3.10
CA SER A 1134 31.47 -5.62 -2.32
C SER A 1134 31.30 -4.94 -0.95
N ASP A 1135 31.53 -5.71 0.12
CA ASP A 1135 31.31 -5.31 1.52
C ASP A 1135 29.92 -4.73 1.84
N ALA A 1136 28.92 -4.99 0.99
CA ALA A 1136 27.57 -4.45 1.16
C ALA A 1136 26.91 -5.00 2.44
N MET A 1137 26.45 -4.07 3.28
CA MET A 1137 25.77 -4.36 4.54
C MET A 1137 24.27 -4.55 4.27
N VAL A 1138 23.76 -5.76 4.50
CA VAL A 1138 22.37 -6.13 4.24
C VAL A 1138 21.73 -6.79 5.46
N THR A 1139 20.41 -6.88 5.50
CA THR A 1139 19.67 -7.51 6.60
C THR A 1139 18.87 -8.70 6.08
N LEU A 1140 19.10 -9.87 6.68
CA LEU A 1140 18.32 -11.08 6.45
C LEU A 1140 17.01 -10.98 7.24
N THR A 1141 15.91 -10.77 6.53
CA THR A 1141 14.56 -10.67 7.13
C THR A 1141 13.92 -12.04 7.39
N THR A 1142 14.51 -13.10 6.83
CA THR A 1142 14.06 -14.50 6.99
C THR A 1142 14.38 -15.11 8.35
N MET A 1143 15.21 -14.45 9.16
CA MET A 1143 15.59 -14.91 10.49
C MET A 1143 14.85 -14.14 11.57
N THR A 1144 14.50 -14.79 12.68
CA THR A 1144 13.95 -14.14 13.87
C THR A 1144 14.90 -14.30 15.05
N PRO A 1145 15.49 -13.21 15.60
CA PRO A 1145 15.43 -11.83 15.11
C PRO A 1145 16.12 -11.65 13.75
N HIS A 1146 15.75 -10.61 13.01
CA HIS A 1146 16.40 -10.26 11.73
C HIS A 1146 17.91 -10.07 11.97
N LYS A 1147 18.74 -10.62 11.08
CA LYS A 1147 20.21 -10.60 11.23
C LYS A 1147 20.82 -9.60 10.23
N ARG A 1148 21.60 -8.64 10.72
CA ARG A 1148 22.48 -7.83 9.86
C ARG A 1148 23.70 -8.65 9.47
N VAL A 1149 24.07 -8.61 8.20
CA VAL A 1149 25.19 -9.34 7.62
C VAL A 1149 25.96 -8.47 6.62
N ARG A 1150 27.24 -8.77 6.40
CA ARG A 1150 28.03 -8.25 5.27
C ARG A 1150 28.13 -9.31 4.18
N ILE A 1151 28.00 -8.90 2.93
CA ILE A 1151 28.26 -9.76 1.77
C ILE A 1151 29.78 -9.93 1.58
N GLN A 1152 30.24 -11.18 1.56
CA GLN A 1152 31.65 -11.54 1.36
C GLN A 1152 31.97 -12.06 -0.05
N GLY A 1153 30.99 -12.58 -0.79
CA GLY A 1153 31.22 -13.13 -2.14
C GLY A 1153 30.24 -14.25 -2.50
N VAL A 1154 30.69 -15.20 -3.32
CA VAL A 1154 29.98 -16.45 -3.65
C VAL A 1154 30.76 -17.68 -3.21
N THR A 1155 30.05 -18.78 -2.91
CA THR A 1155 30.69 -20.09 -2.72
C THR A 1155 31.02 -20.72 -4.07
N LEU A 1156 32.22 -21.32 -4.19
CA LEU A 1156 32.76 -21.87 -5.45
C LEU A 1156 32.20 -23.25 -5.83
N ASP A 1157 31.44 -23.89 -4.94
CA ASP A 1157 30.77 -25.19 -5.12
C ASP A 1157 29.39 -25.05 -5.78
N TYR A 1158 28.57 -24.12 -5.28
CA TYR A 1158 27.15 -23.98 -5.61
C TYR A 1158 26.70 -22.54 -5.94
N GLY A 1159 27.61 -21.56 -5.99
CA GLY A 1159 27.29 -20.17 -6.34
C GLY A 1159 26.50 -19.39 -5.28
N LEU A 1160 26.34 -19.94 -4.08
CA LEU A 1160 25.54 -19.35 -2.99
C LEU A 1160 26.15 -18.01 -2.56
N LEU A 1161 25.33 -16.99 -2.30
CA LEU A 1161 25.81 -15.73 -1.75
C LEU A 1161 26.36 -15.98 -0.35
N LYS A 1162 27.65 -15.74 -0.15
CA LYS A 1162 28.34 -15.88 1.15
C LYS A 1162 28.23 -14.58 1.92
N THR A 1163 27.76 -14.66 3.17
CA THR A 1163 27.61 -13.50 4.06
C THR A 1163 28.09 -13.84 5.48
N VAL A 1164 28.50 -12.82 6.25
CA VAL A 1164 28.91 -12.95 7.66
C VAL A 1164 28.07 -12.02 8.54
N ALA A 1165 27.67 -12.46 9.73
CA ALA A 1165 26.94 -11.61 10.67
C ALA A 1165 27.79 -10.44 11.18
N VAL A 1166 27.14 -9.32 11.49
CA VAL A 1166 27.79 -8.12 12.03
C VAL A 1166 27.13 -7.63 13.32
N ASP A 1167 27.94 -7.09 14.23
CA ASP A 1167 27.47 -6.50 15.49
C ASP A 1167 26.82 -5.12 15.29
N GLU A 1168 26.35 -4.50 16.38
CA GLU A 1168 25.74 -3.16 16.32
C GLU A 1168 26.72 -2.07 15.83
N GLN A 1169 28.03 -2.26 16.03
CA GLN A 1169 29.09 -1.39 15.51
C GLN A 1169 29.52 -1.74 14.07
N GLY A 1170 28.95 -2.80 13.46
CA GLY A 1170 29.27 -3.24 12.11
C GLY A 1170 30.54 -4.10 12.00
N ARG A 1171 31.03 -4.69 13.09
CA ARG A 1171 32.18 -5.61 13.08
C ARG A 1171 31.73 -7.06 12.91
N ASP A 1172 32.57 -7.88 12.27
CA ASP A 1172 32.23 -9.26 11.93
C ASP A 1172 32.15 -10.14 13.18
N ILE A 1173 31.06 -10.90 13.29
CA ILE A 1173 30.85 -11.88 14.34
C ILE A 1173 31.46 -13.20 13.86
N VAL A 1174 32.67 -13.47 14.34
CA VAL A 1174 33.44 -14.67 13.99
C VAL A 1174 32.62 -15.94 14.29
N GLY A 1175 32.36 -16.73 13.26
CA GLY A 1175 31.64 -18.02 13.34
C GLY A 1175 30.16 -17.98 12.94
N GLU A 1176 29.55 -16.82 12.73
CA GLU A 1176 28.20 -16.71 12.15
C GLU A 1176 28.26 -16.37 10.64
N GLU A 1177 28.41 -17.39 9.79
CA GLU A 1177 28.27 -17.25 8.32
C GLU A 1177 26.90 -17.76 7.84
N TYR A 1178 26.31 -17.07 6.85
CA TYR A 1178 25.09 -17.52 6.17
C TYR A 1178 25.33 -17.62 4.66
N ARG A 1179 24.78 -18.67 4.03
CA ARG A 1179 24.89 -18.97 2.60
C ARG A 1179 23.49 -19.00 1.98
N LEU A 1180 23.26 -18.23 0.93
CA LEU A 1180 21.92 -17.98 0.38
C LEU A 1180 21.79 -18.46 -1.07
N GLN A 1181 20.71 -19.18 -1.38
CA GLN A 1181 20.43 -19.69 -2.73
C GLN A 1181 19.84 -18.59 -3.64
N PRO A 1182 20.24 -18.51 -4.93
CA PRO A 1182 19.74 -17.49 -5.86
C PRO A 1182 18.23 -17.55 -6.11
N ASP A 1183 17.67 -18.75 -6.25
CA ASP A 1183 16.27 -18.92 -6.62
C ASP A 1183 15.33 -18.93 -5.40
N GLY A 1184 15.84 -19.14 -4.19
CA GLY A 1184 15.09 -19.06 -2.94
C GLY A 1184 15.07 -17.70 -2.26
N ASN A 1185 15.87 -16.71 -2.71
CA ASN A 1185 15.98 -15.41 -2.05
C ASN A 1185 15.81 -14.23 -3.03
N SER A 1186 15.17 -13.17 -2.56
CA SER A 1186 15.05 -11.86 -3.21
C SER A 1186 16.02 -10.88 -2.55
N PHE A 1187 16.76 -10.13 -3.36
CA PHE A 1187 17.75 -9.15 -2.89
C PHE A 1187 17.42 -7.75 -3.40
N ASP A 1188 17.02 -6.88 -2.48
CA ASP A 1188 16.82 -5.44 -2.68
C ASP A 1188 18.03 -4.66 -2.13
N MET A 1189 18.84 -4.12 -3.04
CA MET A 1189 20.01 -3.29 -2.69
C MET A 1189 19.61 -1.94 -2.08
N LEU A 1190 18.50 -1.35 -2.51
CA LEU A 1190 18.10 0.00 -2.10
C LEU A 1190 17.62 0.00 -0.65
N LYS A 1191 16.93 -1.07 -0.23
CA LYS A 1191 16.51 -1.28 1.16
C LYS A 1191 17.59 -1.96 2.00
N GLY A 1192 18.65 -2.50 1.38
CA GLY A 1192 19.68 -3.29 2.04
C GLY A 1192 19.10 -4.56 2.67
N LEU A 1193 18.19 -5.24 1.97
CA LEU A 1193 17.44 -6.41 2.49
C LEU A 1193 17.61 -7.64 1.61
N ILE A 1194 17.70 -8.79 2.25
CA ILE A 1194 17.50 -10.09 1.61
C ILE A 1194 16.34 -10.81 2.32
N SER A 1195 15.32 -11.18 1.54
CA SER A 1195 14.15 -11.94 1.97
C SER A 1195 14.09 -13.29 1.25
N LEU A 1196 13.25 -14.21 1.75
CA LEU A 1196 12.84 -15.35 0.96
C LEU A 1196 12.07 -14.85 -0.27
N LYS A 1197 12.11 -15.61 -1.37
CA LYS A 1197 11.06 -15.55 -2.39
C LYS A 1197 9.84 -16.32 -1.89
N ALA A 1198 8.66 -15.78 -2.16
CA ALA A 1198 7.37 -16.37 -1.78
C ALA A 1198 6.95 -17.49 -2.74
#